data_AF-A0A2G6MP63-F1
#
_entry.id   AF-A0A2G6MP63-F1
#
_cell.length_a   1.000
_cell.length_b   1.000
_cell.length_c   1.000
_cell.angle_alpha   90.00
_cell.angle_beta   90.00
_cell.angle_gamma   90.00
#
_symmetry.space_group_name_H-M   'P 1'
#
loop_
_entity.id
_entity.type
_entity.pdbx_description
1 polymer ?
#
loop_
_entity_poly.entity_id
_entity_poly.type
_entity_poly.pdbx_seq_one_letter_code
_entity_poly.pdbx_strand_id
1 'polypeptide(L)'
;MKINMLKGIVGFVLLSLFVFSHLTSYADGAVLNFDVDWERNASLEAVERHEAAVKVLKARGLRLNIPNNGKPFKGESLFIFNAGITKKVKKYLPPGIRMPKINRIEIQGAQNEWESAQIGIWTAENIEDVNFYITDLIHQDGQNKIGGNGPNIRTYFVYNVLTKKSASDEVSADMDIDPALGGGRHQFHYEEEPVALVDLPQIDIQKGTCQALWLDIFIPKSAEPGIYSGQLKINYKDGMLSSIPLALTVLPFELDEAEEWARGAYISNFVDKKEAINLVEHGHTQVSWWTSGGYCIRVDNNRISADFSPYVDYLEMLDGLGMPGPHTVFLGGNSPKLINKLFKLLGRSIIINGRNVTYRKQYETSDFSPPFEEYLSQTLRQFHAQMKACGHESISAVLLDEPDHRPKPERLDWYNQLFSMVEKNVPELQTFGVFYHKGDEKKLSHHHHIWSTNCPSIEKYNACKKAGRKIFTYHGGFHFYASPGMPRFSIGIIPWVYDAAGTFYWAIWNHKENEREKDDIFSPLTFSGQSISIARSKGGSDTGPLSTLVHKGFREAVDDARYIITFEKFLNRIIKTQNNESAKAHRKWLRNVQETFRKKLYVRGGHVQNHKKWKDWHRPIASVKIKDLTGKRIPLDDLAEFSMLFRQDIIRRMQSLDPEFNWFSFGSK
;
A
#
# COMPACT_ATOMS: atom_id res chain seq x y z
N MET A 1 -40.40 32.06 14.32
CA MET A 1 -38.94 32.24 14.53
C MET A 1 -38.37 31.29 15.59
N LYS A 2 -38.94 31.18 16.81
CA LYS A 2 -38.45 30.26 17.88
C LYS A 2 -38.48 28.76 17.54
N ILE A 3 -39.40 28.29 16.69
CA ILE A 3 -39.51 26.86 16.33
C ILE A 3 -38.39 26.41 15.36
N ASN A 4 -37.91 27.28 14.47
CA ASN A 4 -36.81 26.96 13.55
C ASN A 4 -35.46 26.91 14.28
N MET A 5 -35.29 27.72 15.33
CA MET A 5 -34.10 27.71 16.17
C MET A 5 -34.02 26.41 17.01
N LEU A 6 -35.16 25.90 17.48
CA LEU A 6 -35.22 24.62 18.21
C LEU A 6 -34.88 23.42 17.31
N LYS A 7 -35.33 23.42 16.05
CA LYS A 7 -34.98 22.37 15.07
C LYS A 7 -33.49 22.35 14.75
N GLY A 8 -32.84 23.52 14.67
CA GLY A 8 -31.39 23.62 14.48
C GLY A 8 -30.59 23.06 15.67
N ILE A 9 -31.03 23.33 16.90
CA ILE A 9 -30.37 22.82 18.11
C ILE A 9 -30.54 21.30 18.26
N VAL A 10 -31.73 20.77 18.00
CA VAL A 10 -31.98 19.31 18.06
C VAL A 10 -31.19 18.57 16.96
N GLY A 11 -31.10 19.14 15.76
CA GLY A 11 -30.26 18.59 14.69
C GLY A 11 -28.77 18.58 15.07
N PHE A 12 -28.28 19.65 15.68
CA PHE A 12 -26.88 19.76 16.10
C PHE A 12 -26.53 18.80 17.25
N VAL A 13 -27.43 18.62 18.23
CA VAL A 13 -27.22 17.69 19.35
C VAL A 13 -27.29 16.23 18.90
N LEU A 14 -28.21 15.89 18.00
CA LEU A 14 -28.28 14.53 17.44
C LEU A 14 -27.06 14.22 16.56
N LEU A 15 -26.59 15.17 15.76
CA LEU A 15 -25.36 15.01 14.97
C LEU A 15 -24.14 14.85 15.89
N SER A 16 -24.06 15.63 16.97
CA SER A 16 -22.97 15.56 17.96
C SER A 16 -22.96 14.21 18.70
N LEU A 17 -24.13 13.69 19.09
CA LEU A 17 -24.26 12.38 19.75
C LEU A 17 -23.99 11.21 18.80
N PHE A 18 -24.35 11.33 17.52
CA PHE A 18 -24.07 10.31 16.50
C PHE A 18 -22.57 10.26 16.14
N VAL A 19 -21.93 11.42 16.05
CA VAL A 19 -20.47 11.54 15.88
C VAL A 19 -19.73 11.01 17.11
N PHE A 20 -20.21 11.29 18.33
CA PHE A 20 -19.59 10.76 19.55
C PHE A 20 -19.70 9.24 19.68
N SER A 21 -20.83 8.63 19.31
CA SER A 21 -21.00 7.17 19.42
C SER A 21 -20.15 6.39 18.41
N HIS A 22 -19.92 6.96 17.21
CA HIS A 22 -18.98 6.39 16.24
C HIS A 22 -17.51 6.64 16.62
N LEU A 23 -17.18 7.79 17.22
CA LEU A 23 -15.81 8.05 17.70
C LEU A 23 -15.43 7.14 18.88
N THR A 24 -16.37 6.78 19.75
CA THR A 24 -16.08 5.83 20.85
C THR A 24 -15.76 4.42 20.36
N SER A 25 -16.29 3.97 19.20
CA SER A 25 -15.87 2.68 18.64
C SER A 25 -14.48 2.71 18.01
N TYR A 26 -13.98 3.89 17.62
CA TYR A 26 -12.58 4.07 17.18
C TYR A 26 -11.61 4.11 18.37
N ALA A 27 -12.03 4.65 19.51
CA ALA A 27 -11.16 4.87 20.66
C ALA A 27 -10.67 3.57 21.33
N ASP A 28 -11.47 2.50 21.31
CA ASP A 28 -11.11 1.23 21.93
C ASP A 28 -10.23 0.34 21.04
N GLY A 29 -9.82 0.81 19.86
CA GLY A 29 -8.97 0.05 18.95
C GLY A 29 -9.61 -1.26 18.49
N ALA A 30 -10.93 -1.42 18.59
CA ALA A 30 -11.61 -2.56 18.00
C ALA A 30 -11.44 -2.49 16.48
N VAL A 31 -11.03 -3.60 15.85
CA VAL A 31 -11.13 -3.77 14.40
C VAL A 31 -12.54 -3.35 14.01
N LEU A 32 -12.65 -2.39 13.08
CA LEU A 32 -13.94 -1.90 12.62
C LEU A 32 -14.80 -3.12 12.28
N ASN A 33 -15.85 -3.33 13.06
CA ASN A 33 -16.71 -4.50 12.97
C ASN A 33 -17.67 -4.30 11.79
N PHE A 34 -17.10 -4.02 10.61
CA PHE A 34 -17.84 -4.02 9.37
C PHE A 34 -18.31 -5.45 9.14
N ASP A 35 -19.54 -5.57 8.66
CA ASP A 35 -20.09 -6.83 8.18
C ASP A 35 -19.17 -7.36 7.06
N VAL A 36 -18.26 -8.28 7.42
CA VAL A 36 -17.22 -8.86 6.53
C VAL A 36 -17.77 -9.95 5.62
N ASP A 37 -19.09 -10.20 5.62
CA ASP A 37 -19.73 -11.17 4.73
C ASP A 37 -19.42 -10.88 3.25
N TRP A 38 -19.09 -9.63 2.90
CA TRP A 38 -18.67 -9.28 1.55
C TRP A 38 -17.34 -9.94 1.15
N GLU A 39 -16.34 -10.08 2.04
CA GLU A 39 -15.05 -10.71 1.69
C GLU A 39 -15.26 -12.18 1.29
N ARG A 40 -16.10 -12.90 2.04
CA ARG A 40 -16.49 -14.27 1.74
C ARG A 40 -17.25 -14.39 0.42
N ASN A 41 -18.25 -13.53 0.21
CA ASN A 41 -19.03 -13.51 -1.02
C ASN A 41 -18.15 -13.18 -2.24
N ALA A 42 -17.24 -12.20 -2.11
CA ALA A 42 -16.25 -11.88 -3.13
C ALA A 42 -15.30 -13.04 -3.41
N SER A 43 -14.88 -13.77 -2.37
CA SER A 43 -14.01 -14.93 -2.47
C SER A 43 -14.67 -16.07 -3.26
N LEU A 44 -15.91 -16.41 -2.93
CA LEU A 44 -16.68 -17.44 -3.63
C LEU A 44 -16.86 -17.10 -5.11
N GLU A 45 -17.30 -15.88 -5.42
CA GLU A 45 -17.51 -15.44 -6.80
C GLU A 45 -16.20 -15.42 -7.60
N ALA A 46 -15.13 -14.88 -7.02
CA ALA A 46 -13.83 -14.78 -7.67
C ALA A 46 -13.27 -16.16 -8.04
N VAL A 47 -13.39 -17.13 -7.14
CA VAL A 47 -12.91 -18.50 -7.33
C VAL A 47 -13.73 -19.22 -8.40
N GLU A 48 -15.07 -19.14 -8.33
CA GLU A 48 -15.96 -19.75 -9.33
C GLU A 48 -15.64 -19.25 -10.74
N ARG A 49 -15.44 -17.94 -10.89
CA ARG A 49 -15.12 -17.33 -12.19
C ARG A 49 -13.73 -17.70 -12.68
N HIS A 50 -12.75 -17.75 -11.80
CA HIS A 50 -11.42 -18.19 -12.17
C HIS A 50 -11.43 -19.62 -12.69
N GLU A 51 -12.14 -20.53 -12.01
CA GLU A 51 -12.28 -21.91 -12.45
C GLU A 51 -12.99 -22.02 -13.81
N ALA A 52 -14.05 -21.24 -14.02
CA ALA A 52 -14.73 -21.16 -15.31
C ALA A 52 -13.79 -20.67 -16.43
N ALA A 53 -13.01 -19.61 -16.18
CA ALA A 53 -12.05 -19.06 -17.14
C ALA A 53 -10.93 -20.06 -17.46
N VAL A 54 -10.39 -20.76 -16.46
CA VAL A 54 -9.39 -21.82 -16.64
C VAL A 54 -9.96 -22.97 -17.48
N LYS A 55 -11.22 -23.37 -17.26
CA LYS A 55 -11.89 -24.41 -18.08
C LYS A 55 -12.00 -24.00 -19.55
N VAL A 56 -12.39 -22.74 -19.83
CA VAL A 56 -12.43 -22.19 -21.19
C VAL A 56 -11.04 -22.20 -21.84
N LEU A 57 -10.01 -21.78 -21.12
CA LEU A 57 -8.64 -21.77 -21.62
C LEU A 57 -8.13 -23.19 -21.91
N LYS A 58 -8.38 -24.16 -21.03
CA LYS A 58 -8.05 -25.58 -21.26
C LYS A 58 -8.74 -26.12 -22.53
N ALA A 59 -10.01 -25.79 -22.74
CA ALA A 59 -10.74 -26.16 -23.96
C ALA A 59 -10.14 -25.52 -25.23
N ARG A 60 -9.47 -24.37 -25.11
CA ARG A 60 -8.73 -23.70 -26.19
C ARG A 60 -7.28 -24.19 -26.35
N GLY A 61 -6.90 -25.27 -25.68
CA GLY A 61 -5.57 -25.86 -25.76
C GLY A 61 -4.51 -25.15 -24.92
N LEU A 62 -4.90 -24.42 -23.87
CA LEU A 62 -3.96 -23.88 -22.88
C LEU A 62 -3.01 -24.97 -22.38
N ARG A 63 -1.71 -24.72 -22.52
CA ARG A 63 -0.67 -25.51 -21.86
C ARG A 63 -0.18 -24.72 -20.65
N LEU A 64 -0.46 -25.25 -19.46
CA LEU A 64 0.14 -24.75 -18.23
C LEU A 64 1.61 -25.13 -18.22
N ASN A 65 2.48 -24.18 -17.90
CA ASN A 65 3.87 -24.48 -17.61
C ASN A 65 3.94 -25.06 -16.20
N ILE A 66 3.85 -26.38 -16.09
CA ILE A 66 3.99 -27.09 -14.80
C ILE A 66 5.48 -27.42 -14.65
N PRO A 67 6.17 -26.88 -13.62
CA PRO A 67 7.57 -27.22 -13.34
C PRO A 67 7.74 -28.74 -13.18
N ASN A 68 8.94 -29.25 -13.45
CA ASN A 68 9.21 -30.68 -13.42
C ASN A 68 8.90 -31.27 -12.01
N ASN A 69 7.89 -32.16 -11.93
CA ASN A 69 7.23 -32.63 -10.69
C ASN A 69 8.00 -33.73 -9.93
N GLY A 70 9.31 -33.59 -9.75
CA GLY A 70 10.01 -34.45 -8.78
C GLY A 70 9.42 -34.28 -7.37
N LYS A 71 9.43 -35.32 -6.53
CA LYS A 71 8.91 -35.22 -5.16
C LYS A 71 9.70 -34.13 -4.39
N PRO A 72 9.07 -33.04 -3.91
CA PRO A 72 9.77 -32.00 -3.17
C PRO A 72 10.29 -32.52 -1.83
N PHE A 73 9.52 -33.39 -1.17
CA PHE A 73 9.87 -34.01 0.10
C PHE A 73 9.99 -35.53 -0.06
N LYS A 74 11.18 -36.08 0.22
CA LYS A 74 11.45 -37.51 0.06
C LYS A 74 10.86 -38.29 1.24
N GLY A 75 9.96 -39.23 0.96
CA GLY A 75 9.41 -40.16 1.95
C GLY A 75 8.21 -39.65 2.76
N GLU A 76 7.79 -38.41 2.54
CA GLU A 76 6.63 -37.81 3.22
C GLU A 76 5.39 -37.91 2.31
N SER A 77 4.25 -38.27 2.87
CA SER A 77 2.94 -38.19 2.19
C SER A 77 2.24 -36.85 2.44
N LEU A 78 2.55 -36.18 3.54
CA LEU A 78 2.03 -34.88 3.94
C LEU A 78 3.16 -34.08 4.60
N PHE A 79 3.31 -32.82 4.21
CA PHE A 79 4.34 -31.94 4.77
C PHE A 79 3.75 -30.56 5.05
N ILE A 80 3.73 -30.17 6.33
CA ILE A 80 3.28 -28.86 6.77
C ILE A 80 4.50 -28.06 7.26
N PHE A 81 4.65 -26.82 6.79
CA PHE A 81 5.84 -26.01 7.02
C PHE A 81 5.52 -24.54 7.22
N ASN A 82 6.41 -23.82 7.91
CA ASN A 82 6.37 -22.36 7.98
C ASN A 82 7.05 -21.79 6.72
N ALA A 83 6.32 -20.95 5.98
CA ALA A 83 6.82 -20.37 4.73
C ALA A 83 7.46 -18.99 4.88
N GLY A 84 7.22 -18.32 6.01
CA GLY A 84 7.53 -16.91 6.20
C GLY A 84 6.63 -15.99 5.36
N ILE A 85 6.37 -14.79 5.86
CA ILE A 85 5.40 -13.85 5.23
C ILE A 85 6.01 -13.00 4.10
N THR A 86 7.32 -13.08 3.89
CA THR A 86 8.04 -12.28 2.88
C THR A 86 8.13 -12.98 1.53
N LYS A 87 7.73 -14.25 1.45
CA LYS A 87 7.85 -15.07 0.24
C LYS A 87 6.50 -15.64 -0.14
N LYS A 88 6.44 -16.13 -1.38
CA LYS A 88 5.28 -16.80 -1.94
C LYS A 88 5.47 -18.30 -1.84
N VAL A 89 4.46 -19.01 -1.37
CA VAL A 89 4.40 -20.48 -1.45
C VAL A 89 3.82 -20.87 -2.79
N LYS A 90 4.66 -21.34 -3.71
CA LYS A 90 4.22 -21.81 -5.02
C LYS A 90 3.40 -23.09 -4.88
N LYS A 91 2.35 -23.22 -5.71
CA LYS A 91 1.55 -24.44 -5.83
C LYS A 91 2.39 -25.67 -6.18
N TYR A 92 3.40 -25.50 -7.03
CA TYR A 92 4.36 -26.53 -7.40
C TYR A 92 5.72 -26.20 -6.78
N LEU A 93 6.14 -26.99 -5.79
CA LEU A 93 7.42 -26.82 -5.12
C LEU A 93 8.54 -27.54 -5.90
N PRO A 94 9.75 -26.94 -5.99
CA PRO A 94 10.86 -27.57 -6.68
C PRO A 94 11.33 -28.85 -5.96
N PRO A 95 11.83 -29.86 -6.70
CA PRO A 95 12.35 -31.09 -6.10
C PRO A 95 13.50 -30.82 -5.13
N GLY A 96 13.51 -31.51 -3.99
CA GLY A 96 14.59 -31.40 -3.00
C GLY A 96 14.64 -30.08 -2.23
N ILE A 97 13.57 -29.28 -2.28
CA ILE A 97 13.46 -28.07 -1.48
C ILE A 97 13.59 -28.40 0.01
N ARG A 98 14.33 -27.57 0.74
CA ARG A 98 14.47 -27.70 2.19
C ARG A 98 13.58 -26.68 2.87
N MET A 99 12.51 -27.16 3.48
CA MET A 99 11.61 -26.36 4.32
C MET A 99 11.57 -26.98 5.72
N PRO A 100 11.61 -26.19 6.80
CA PRO A 100 11.48 -26.72 8.14
C PRO A 100 10.04 -27.17 8.37
N LYS A 101 9.86 -28.43 8.80
CA LYS A 101 8.56 -28.92 9.26
C LYS A 101 8.10 -28.06 10.42
N ILE A 102 6.83 -27.65 10.41
CA ILE A 102 6.30 -26.81 11.47
C ILE A 102 5.95 -27.65 12.69
N ASN A 103 6.46 -27.23 13.85
CA ASN A 103 6.12 -27.82 15.14
C ASN A 103 5.39 -26.83 16.06
N ARG A 104 5.54 -25.53 15.80
CA ARG A 104 4.85 -24.42 16.49
C ARG A 104 4.85 -23.18 15.62
N ILE A 105 3.87 -22.32 15.82
CA ILE A 105 3.80 -20.96 15.29
C ILE A 105 4.21 -20.02 16.42
N GLU A 106 5.20 -19.16 16.18
CA GLU A 106 5.63 -18.15 17.13
C GLU A 106 5.51 -16.78 16.48
N ILE A 107 4.70 -15.93 17.09
CA ILE A 107 4.44 -14.56 16.65
C ILE A 107 4.75 -13.63 17.82
N GLN A 108 5.30 -12.47 17.53
CA GLN A 108 5.57 -11.42 18.50
C GLN A 108 5.16 -10.08 17.89
N GLY A 109 4.37 -9.30 18.60
CA GLY A 109 3.94 -7.97 18.18
C GLY A 109 3.61 -7.07 19.36
N ALA A 110 3.54 -5.77 19.10
CA ALA A 110 3.14 -4.73 20.03
C ALA A 110 1.62 -4.63 20.13
N GLN A 111 1.14 -3.96 21.18
CA GLN A 111 -0.27 -3.57 21.20
C GLN A 111 -0.56 -2.64 20.02
N ASN A 112 -1.76 -2.72 19.45
CA ASN A 112 -2.19 -1.99 18.26
C ASN A 112 -1.49 -2.41 16.94
N GLU A 113 -1.10 -3.68 16.81
CA GLU A 113 -0.40 -4.20 15.64
C GLU A 113 -1.18 -5.34 14.96
N TRP A 114 -1.06 -5.45 13.64
CA TRP A 114 -1.39 -6.68 12.92
C TRP A 114 -0.13 -7.50 12.71
N GLU A 115 -0.14 -8.75 13.15
CA GLU A 115 0.92 -9.70 12.85
C GLU A 115 0.41 -10.83 11.96
N SER A 116 1.25 -11.27 11.02
CA SER A 116 0.88 -12.31 10.07
C SER A 116 1.75 -13.57 10.18
N ALA A 117 1.16 -14.70 9.80
CA ALA A 117 1.89 -15.95 9.55
C ALA A 117 1.43 -16.62 8.25
N GLN A 118 2.35 -17.37 7.62
CA GLN A 118 2.05 -18.15 6.42
C GLN A 118 2.49 -19.60 6.59
N ILE A 119 1.54 -20.53 6.41
CA ILE A 119 1.76 -21.97 6.54
C ILE A 119 1.53 -22.64 5.20
N GLY A 120 2.47 -23.48 4.77
CA GLY A 120 2.30 -24.30 3.56
C GLY A 120 1.90 -25.72 3.92
N ILE A 121 0.96 -26.30 3.17
CA ILE A 121 0.56 -27.70 3.22
C ILE A 121 0.86 -28.32 1.86
N TRP A 122 1.79 -29.27 1.81
CA TRP A 122 2.05 -30.09 0.63
C TRP A 122 1.60 -31.51 0.86
N THR A 123 1.06 -32.16 -0.17
CA THR A 123 0.56 -33.54 -0.09
C THR A 123 0.95 -34.38 -1.30
N ALA A 124 1.21 -35.68 -1.08
CA ALA A 124 1.44 -36.69 -2.10
C ALA A 124 0.14 -37.36 -2.59
N GLU A 125 -0.99 -36.99 -1.99
CA GLU A 125 -2.34 -37.55 -2.21
C GLU A 125 -3.36 -36.41 -2.34
N ASN A 126 -4.57 -36.71 -2.85
CA ASN A 126 -5.65 -35.72 -2.84
C ASN A 126 -6.22 -35.63 -1.42
N ILE A 127 -6.48 -34.42 -0.94
CA ILE A 127 -7.14 -34.18 0.35
C ILE A 127 -8.36 -33.29 0.08
N GLU A 128 -9.54 -33.79 0.45
CA GLU A 128 -10.82 -33.12 0.22
C GLU A 128 -11.25 -32.28 1.43
N ASP A 129 -11.96 -31.19 1.18
CA ASP A 129 -12.64 -30.35 2.17
C ASP A 129 -11.72 -29.84 3.30
N VAL A 130 -10.50 -29.41 2.94
CA VAL A 130 -9.56 -28.84 3.92
C VAL A 130 -10.08 -27.51 4.42
N ASN A 131 -10.22 -27.38 5.73
CA ASN A 131 -10.57 -26.16 6.44
C ASN A 131 -9.65 -25.93 7.63
N PHE A 132 -9.60 -24.71 8.14
CA PHE A 132 -8.75 -24.39 9.28
C PHE A 132 -9.29 -23.22 10.10
N TYR A 133 -8.94 -23.19 11.37
CA TYR A 133 -9.29 -22.10 12.29
C TYR A 133 -8.26 -22.00 13.43
N ILE A 134 -8.33 -20.91 14.18
CA ILE A 134 -7.49 -20.65 15.35
C ILE A 134 -8.36 -20.76 16.60
N THR A 135 -7.88 -21.45 17.63
CA THR A 135 -8.56 -21.45 18.93
C THR A 135 -8.41 -20.08 19.60
N ASP A 136 -9.19 -19.81 20.65
CA ASP A 136 -8.90 -18.68 21.54
C ASP A 136 -7.42 -18.70 21.94
N LEU A 137 -6.78 -17.53 21.84
CA LEU A 137 -5.44 -17.30 22.37
C LEU A 137 -5.63 -16.87 23.82
N ILE A 138 -5.20 -17.71 24.76
CA ILE A 138 -5.40 -17.51 26.19
C ILE A 138 -4.10 -17.00 26.79
N HIS A 139 -4.14 -15.86 27.48
CA HIS A 139 -2.99 -15.30 28.17
C HIS A 139 -2.50 -16.25 29.26
N GLN A 140 -1.21 -16.19 29.58
CA GLN A 140 -0.58 -17.02 30.60
C GLN A 140 -1.18 -16.87 32.02
N ASP A 141 -1.91 -15.79 32.30
CA ASP A 141 -2.67 -15.62 33.55
C ASP A 141 -4.02 -16.36 33.58
N GLY A 142 -4.50 -16.85 32.43
CA GLY A 142 -5.79 -17.50 32.25
C GLY A 142 -7.01 -16.58 32.28
N GLN A 143 -6.84 -15.27 32.48
CA GLN A 143 -7.93 -14.28 32.58
C GLN A 143 -8.17 -13.54 31.27
N ASN A 144 -7.08 -13.21 30.56
CA ASN A 144 -7.14 -12.44 29.33
C ASN A 144 -7.17 -13.34 28.11
N LYS A 145 -7.89 -12.95 27.05
CA LYS A 145 -7.94 -13.71 25.80
C LYS A 145 -8.12 -12.86 24.56
N ILE A 146 -7.60 -13.34 23.44
CA ILE A 146 -7.91 -12.87 22.10
C ILE A 146 -8.71 -13.98 21.41
N GLY A 147 -9.96 -13.68 21.05
CA GLY A 147 -10.91 -14.68 20.55
C GLY A 147 -10.51 -15.28 19.21
N GLY A 148 -10.48 -16.61 19.12
CA GLY A 148 -10.03 -17.40 17.96
C GLY A 148 -10.85 -17.18 16.68
N ASN A 149 -12.15 -16.95 16.86
CA ASN A 149 -13.13 -16.64 15.82
C ASN A 149 -13.65 -15.18 15.91
N GLY A 150 -12.91 -14.32 16.62
CA GLY A 150 -13.27 -12.91 16.78
C GLY A 150 -12.76 -12.04 15.63
N PRO A 151 -13.11 -10.74 15.62
CA PRO A 151 -12.70 -9.80 14.57
C PRO A 151 -11.18 -9.55 14.52
N ASN A 152 -10.46 -9.94 15.57
CA ASN A 152 -9.01 -9.79 15.69
C ASN A 152 -8.22 -10.90 14.97
N ILE A 153 -8.87 -11.97 14.52
CA ILE A 153 -8.17 -13.07 13.84
C ILE A 153 -8.84 -13.29 12.49
N ARG A 154 -8.03 -13.23 11.42
CA ARG A 154 -8.49 -13.54 10.06
C ARG A 154 -7.64 -14.65 9.46
N THR A 155 -8.32 -15.55 8.78
CA THR A 155 -7.72 -16.73 8.16
C THR A 155 -8.13 -16.80 6.70
N TYR A 156 -7.15 -16.94 5.81
CA TYR A 156 -7.39 -16.98 4.37
C TYR A 156 -6.65 -18.14 3.72
N PHE A 157 -7.24 -18.70 2.68
CA PHE A 157 -6.47 -19.47 1.71
C PHE A 157 -5.73 -18.51 0.79
N VAL A 158 -4.45 -18.79 0.53
CA VAL A 158 -3.70 -18.10 -0.52
C VAL A 158 -4.07 -18.73 -1.85
N TYR A 159 -4.90 -18.05 -2.63
CA TYR A 159 -5.40 -18.54 -3.91
C TYR A 159 -4.40 -18.31 -5.03
N ASN A 160 -4.23 -19.35 -5.86
CA ASN A 160 -3.37 -19.29 -7.03
C ASN A 160 -4.19 -18.82 -8.24
N VAL A 161 -3.81 -17.70 -8.84
CA VAL A 161 -4.43 -17.17 -10.04
C VAL A 161 -3.57 -17.49 -11.27
N LEU A 162 -4.22 -17.70 -12.41
CA LEU A 162 -3.53 -17.95 -13.65
C LEU A 162 -3.02 -16.63 -14.25
N THR A 163 -1.71 -16.48 -14.36
CA THR A 163 -1.06 -15.26 -14.83
C THR A 163 -0.41 -15.49 -16.19
N LYS A 164 -0.50 -14.49 -17.07
CA LYS A 164 0.18 -14.48 -18.36
C LYS A 164 1.59 -13.91 -18.18
N LYS A 165 2.62 -14.71 -18.48
CA LYS A 165 4.03 -14.34 -18.37
C LYS A 165 4.64 -14.15 -19.77
N SER A 166 5.43 -13.11 -19.94
CA SER A 166 6.28 -12.96 -21.13
C SER A 166 7.46 -13.92 -21.05
N ALA A 167 7.86 -14.54 -22.17
CA ALA A 167 9.05 -15.38 -22.23
C ALA A 167 10.38 -14.61 -22.01
N SER A 168 10.37 -13.28 -22.09
CA SER A 168 11.51 -12.44 -21.72
C SER A 168 11.29 -11.89 -20.31
N ASP A 169 12.09 -12.33 -19.34
CA ASP A 169 12.11 -11.81 -17.96
C ASP A 169 12.45 -10.29 -17.88
N GLU A 170 12.77 -9.66 -19.02
CA GLU A 170 13.25 -8.27 -19.14
C GLU A 170 12.16 -7.20 -19.36
N VAL A 171 10.86 -7.53 -19.30
CA VAL A 171 9.83 -6.48 -19.46
C VAL A 171 9.76 -5.65 -18.18
N SER A 172 10.46 -4.51 -18.20
CA SER A 172 10.53 -3.55 -17.10
C SER A 172 9.14 -3.13 -16.61
N ALA A 173 8.99 -2.98 -15.29
CA ALA A 173 7.80 -2.51 -14.59
C ALA A 173 7.20 -1.18 -15.10
N ASP A 174 7.98 -0.39 -15.86
CA ASP A 174 7.57 0.90 -16.45
C ASP A 174 7.22 0.81 -17.95
N MET A 175 7.41 -0.33 -18.63
CA MET A 175 7.00 -0.46 -20.02
C MET A 175 5.53 -0.87 -20.07
N ASP A 176 4.67 0.13 -20.21
CA ASP A 176 3.41 -0.03 -20.93
C ASP A 176 3.71 -0.89 -22.17
N ILE A 177 3.26 -2.15 -22.15
CA ILE A 177 3.30 -3.00 -23.33
C ILE A 177 2.31 -2.37 -24.29
N ASP A 178 2.78 -1.41 -25.08
CA ASP A 178 2.01 -0.85 -26.18
C ASP A 178 1.82 -1.96 -27.22
N PRO A 179 0.61 -2.51 -27.38
CA PRO A 179 0.35 -3.53 -28.39
C PRO A 179 0.55 -2.98 -29.82
N ALA A 180 0.58 -1.65 -29.97
CA ALA A 180 0.79 -0.96 -31.25
C ALA A 180 2.28 -0.80 -31.62
N LEU A 181 3.22 -1.07 -30.70
CA LEU A 181 4.64 -1.24 -31.04
C LEU A 181 4.84 -2.66 -31.63
N GLY A 182 4.22 -2.89 -32.79
CA GLY A 182 4.32 -4.15 -33.51
C GLY A 182 5.78 -4.57 -33.71
N GLY A 183 6.08 -5.86 -33.50
CA GLY A 183 7.37 -6.39 -33.93
C GLY A 183 7.90 -7.67 -33.31
N GLY A 184 7.26 -8.23 -32.27
CA GLY A 184 7.66 -9.52 -31.72
C GLY A 184 6.45 -10.38 -31.43
N ARG A 185 6.39 -11.59 -32.00
CA ARG A 185 5.56 -12.66 -31.42
C ARG A 185 6.16 -13.00 -30.06
N HIS A 186 5.89 -12.19 -29.04
CA HIS A 186 6.26 -12.54 -27.68
C HIS A 186 5.53 -13.84 -27.37
N GLN A 187 6.29 -14.93 -27.21
CA GLN A 187 5.73 -16.17 -26.71
C GLN A 187 5.33 -15.88 -25.27
N PHE A 188 4.05 -16.07 -24.96
CA PHE A 188 3.54 -16.01 -23.62
C PHE A 188 3.24 -17.42 -23.16
N HIS A 189 3.53 -17.70 -21.89
CA HIS A 189 3.04 -18.89 -21.22
C HIS A 189 2.21 -18.45 -20.01
N TYR A 190 1.42 -19.39 -19.49
CA TYR A 190 0.66 -19.16 -18.28
C TYR A 190 1.25 -19.93 -17.10
N GLU A 191 1.26 -19.27 -15.95
CA GLU A 191 1.71 -19.83 -14.68
C GLU A 191 0.68 -19.55 -13.59
N GLU A 192 0.47 -20.52 -12.71
CA GLU A 192 -0.32 -20.34 -11.50
C GLU A 192 0.54 -19.66 -10.43
N GLU A 193 0.13 -18.45 -10.04
CA GLU A 193 0.84 -17.63 -9.06
C GLU A 193 -0.01 -17.44 -7.80
N PRO A 194 0.55 -17.63 -6.59
CA PRO A 194 -0.13 -17.34 -5.35
C PRO A 194 -0.24 -15.82 -5.18
N VAL A 195 -1.48 -15.31 -5.11
CA VAL A 195 -1.75 -13.87 -5.23
C VAL A 195 -2.79 -13.39 -4.24
N ALA A 196 -4.01 -13.89 -4.38
CA ALA A 196 -5.18 -13.40 -3.68
C ALA A 196 -5.34 -14.13 -2.35
N LEU A 197 -5.91 -13.43 -1.37
CA LEU A 197 -6.36 -14.02 -0.13
C LEU A 197 -7.87 -14.19 -0.22
N VAL A 198 -8.33 -15.42 -0.10
CA VAL A 198 -9.75 -15.77 -0.21
C VAL A 198 -10.24 -16.36 1.11
N ASP A 199 -11.38 -15.88 1.58
CA ASP A 199 -12.13 -16.46 2.70
C ASP A 199 -13.12 -17.48 2.12
N LEU A 200 -12.71 -18.75 2.14
CA LEU A 200 -13.55 -19.88 1.74
C LEU A 200 -13.76 -20.78 2.96
N PRO A 201 -14.91 -21.45 3.08
CA PRO A 201 -15.13 -22.40 4.17
C PRO A 201 -14.18 -23.60 4.10
N GLN A 202 -13.85 -24.06 2.89
CA GLN A 202 -12.95 -25.19 2.65
C GLN A 202 -12.35 -25.17 1.23
N ILE A 203 -11.30 -25.98 1.00
CA ILE A 203 -10.69 -26.19 -0.31
C ILE A 203 -10.15 -27.62 -0.46
N ASP A 204 -10.09 -28.12 -1.69
CA ASP A 204 -9.39 -29.36 -2.01
C ASP A 204 -7.91 -29.11 -2.32
N ILE A 205 -7.04 -29.98 -1.80
CA ILE A 205 -5.60 -29.97 -2.13
C ILE A 205 -5.29 -31.15 -3.05
N GLN A 206 -4.87 -30.85 -4.27
CA GLN A 206 -4.52 -31.87 -5.26
C GLN A 206 -3.19 -32.54 -4.94
N LYS A 207 -3.09 -33.83 -5.28
CA LYS A 207 -1.86 -34.61 -5.22
C LYS A 207 -0.69 -33.89 -5.88
N GLY A 208 0.42 -33.83 -5.16
CA GLY A 208 1.68 -33.24 -5.62
C GLY A 208 1.70 -31.72 -5.58
N THR A 209 0.66 -31.07 -5.06
CA THR A 209 0.56 -29.60 -4.97
C THR A 209 0.70 -29.11 -3.53
N CYS A 210 0.89 -27.80 -3.40
CA CYS A 210 0.94 -27.10 -2.14
C CYS A 210 -0.17 -26.05 -2.07
N GLN A 211 -0.83 -25.97 -0.93
CA GLN A 211 -1.77 -24.90 -0.57
C GLN A 211 -1.19 -24.09 0.58
N ALA A 212 -1.17 -22.76 0.45
CA ALA A 212 -0.78 -21.89 1.54
C ALA A 212 -2.00 -21.35 2.30
N LEU A 213 -1.84 -21.27 3.62
CA LEU A 213 -2.74 -20.64 4.56
C LEU A 213 -2.10 -19.33 5.01
N TRP A 214 -2.90 -18.28 5.12
CA TRP A 214 -2.51 -16.99 5.65
C TRP A 214 -3.29 -16.69 6.92
N LEU A 215 -2.59 -16.22 7.95
CA LEU A 215 -3.17 -15.86 9.24
C LEU A 215 -2.82 -14.40 9.53
N ASP A 216 -3.80 -13.64 9.98
CA ASP A 216 -3.66 -12.29 10.50
C ASP A 216 -4.17 -12.26 11.94
N ILE A 217 -3.38 -11.71 12.86
CA ILE A 217 -3.75 -11.53 14.26
C ILE A 217 -3.55 -10.06 14.60
N PHE A 218 -4.64 -9.35 14.85
CA PHE A 218 -4.61 -8.03 15.45
C PHE A 218 -4.45 -8.15 16.96
N ILE A 219 -3.53 -7.38 17.51
CA ILE A 219 -3.28 -7.28 18.94
C ILE A 219 -3.96 -5.99 19.42
N PRO A 220 -5.09 -6.05 20.13
CA PRO A 220 -5.78 -4.84 20.60
C PRO A 220 -4.91 -3.96 21.49
N LYS A 221 -5.19 -2.65 21.51
CA LYS A 221 -4.57 -1.70 22.46
C LYS A 221 -4.69 -2.15 23.91
N SER A 222 -5.82 -2.77 24.25
CA SER A 222 -6.14 -3.27 25.58
C SER A 222 -5.60 -4.67 25.88
N ALA A 223 -4.85 -5.31 24.97
CA ALA A 223 -4.31 -6.64 25.22
C ALA A 223 -3.21 -6.57 26.28
N GLU A 224 -3.30 -7.39 27.33
CA GLU A 224 -2.26 -7.45 28.36
C GLU A 224 -0.93 -7.94 27.78
N PRO A 225 0.21 -7.32 28.14
CA PRO A 225 1.51 -7.83 27.75
C PRO A 225 1.80 -9.23 28.30
N GLY A 226 2.38 -10.09 27.48
CA GLY A 226 2.74 -11.45 27.88
C GLY A 226 2.51 -12.49 26.80
N ILE A 227 2.50 -13.77 27.20
CA ILE A 227 2.37 -14.89 26.26
C ILE A 227 0.92 -15.34 26.22
N TYR A 228 0.35 -15.38 25.02
CA TYR A 228 -0.93 -16.00 24.72
C TYR A 228 -0.70 -17.33 23.99
N SER A 229 -1.40 -18.37 24.41
CA SER A 229 -1.30 -19.71 23.84
C SER A 229 -2.60 -20.14 23.20
N GLY A 230 -2.51 -20.71 22.00
CA GLY A 230 -3.63 -21.28 21.26
C GLY A 230 -3.15 -22.33 20.27
N GLN A 231 -3.98 -22.70 19.30
CA GLN A 231 -3.67 -23.72 18.31
C GLN A 231 -4.26 -23.36 16.94
N LEU A 232 -3.50 -23.60 15.88
CA LEU A 232 -4.02 -23.73 14.52
C LEU A 232 -4.54 -25.15 14.33
N LYS A 233 -5.85 -25.28 14.11
CA LYS A 233 -6.52 -26.55 13.80
C LYS A 233 -6.73 -26.64 12.29
N ILE A 234 -6.25 -27.72 11.68
CA ILE A 234 -6.45 -28.00 10.25
C ILE A 234 -7.22 -29.30 10.16
N ASN A 235 -8.39 -29.26 9.52
CA ASN A 235 -9.26 -30.40 9.31
C ASN A 235 -9.38 -30.70 7.82
N TYR A 236 -9.92 -31.87 7.52
CA TYR A 236 -10.31 -32.32 6.19
C TYR A 236 -11.55 -33.20 6.32
N LYS A 237 -12.09 -33.68 5.21
CA LYS A 237 -13.33 -34.48 5.17
C LYS A 237 -13.40 -35.63 6.19
N ASP A 238 -12.31 -36.37 6.38
CA ASP A 238 -12.30 -37.56 7.24
C ASP A 238 -11.71 -37.32 8.66
N GLY A 239 -11.48 -36.05 9.05
CA GLY A 239 -11.07 -35.72 10.42
C GLY A 239 -10.10 -34.57 10.55
N MET A 240 -9.27 -34.61 11.60
CA MET A 240 -8.25 -33.59 11.86
C MET A 240 -6.95 -33.95 11.14
N LEU A 241 -6.49 -33.07 10.26
CA LEU A 241 -5.23 -33.21 9.53
C LEU A 241 -4.04 -32.86 10.43
N SER A 242 -4.14 -31.78 11.20
CA SER A 242 -3.09 -31.35 12.12
C SER A 242 -3.59 -30.38 13.19
N SER A 243 -2.82 -30.28 14.27
CA SER A 243 -3.04 -29.35 15.36
C SER A 243 -1.69 -28.75 15.77
N ILE A 244 -1.45 -27.49 15.41
CA ILE A 244 -0.15 -26.83 15.56
C ILE A 244 -0.24 -25.81 16.70
N PRO A 245 0.56 -25.92 17.77
CA PRO A 245 0.63 -24.92 18.83
C PRO A 245 0.96 -23.54 18.27
N LEU A 246 0.27 -22.51 18.76
CA LEU A 246 0.50 -21.10 18.44
C LEU A 246 0.79 -20.34 19.73
N ALA A 247 1.93 -19.67 19.76
CA ALA A 247 2.31 -18.74 20.82
C ALA A 247 2.41 -17.32 20.25
N LEU A 248 1.63 -16.41 20.82
CA LEU A 248 1.69 -14.98 20.54
C LEU A 248 2.29 -14.26 21.74
N THR A 249 3.37 -13.53 21.53
CA THR A 249 3.97 -12.64 22.53
C THR A 249 3.48 -11.22 22.29
N VAL A 250 2.72 -10.67 23.23
CA VAL A 250 2.32 -9.26 23.26
C VAL A 250 3.40 -8.45 23.98
N LEU A 251 4.03 -7.52 23.28
CA LEU A 251 5.08 -6.66 23.83
C LEU A 251 4.48 -5.58 24.75
N PRO A 252 5.25 -5.06 25.73
CA PRO A 252 4.69 -4.18 26.78
C PRO A 252 4.52 -2.71 26.36
N PHE A 253 4.26 -2.47 25.07
CA PHE A 253 4.07 -1.12 24.56
C PHE A 253 3.07 -1.10 23.41
N GLU A 254 2.42 0.05 23.27
CA GLU A 254 1.59 0.38 22.13
C GLU A 254 2.43 0.93 20.98
N LEU A 255 2.12 0.46 19.78
CA LEU A 255 2.73 0.92 18.55
C LEU A 255 2.08 2.24 18.08
N ASP A 256 2.91 3.26 17.84
CA ASP A 256 2.46 4.60 17.43
C ASP A 256 1.62 4.56 16.14
N GLU A 257 0.55 5.34 16.04
CA GLU A 257 -0.31 5.39 14.84
C GLU A 257 0.37 6.00 13.60
N ALA A 258 1.52 6.66 13.80
CA ALA A 258 2.25 7.40 12.78
C ALA A 258 1.38 8.44 12.06
N GLU A 259 0.57 9.20 12.81
CA GLU A 259 -0.39 10.19 12.29
C GLU A 259 0.27 11.28 11.42
N GLU A 260 1.52 11.64 11.71
CA GLU A 260 2.28 12.65 10.96
C GLU A 260 2.75 12.15 9.57
N TRP A 261 2.62 10.85 9.29
CA TRP A 261 3.08 10.22 8.06
C TRP A 261 1.89 9.77 7.20
N ALA A 262 1.65 10.53 6.13
CA ALA A 262 0.57 10.26 5.19
C ALA A 262 0.92 9.09 4.27
N ARG A 263 0.05 8.09 4.13
CA ARG A 263 0.35 6.90 3.33
C ARG A 263 -0.88 6.45 2.53
N GLY A 264 -0.67 6.23 1.24
CA GLY A 264 -1.78 5.97 0.34
C GLY A 264 -1.38 5.37 -0.98
N ALA A 265 -2.36 5.34 -1.89
CA ALA A 265 -2.17 4.90 -3.26
C ALA A 265 -2.73 5.91 -4.26
N TYR A 266 -2.20 5.88 -5.48
CA TYR A 266 -2.87 6.48 -6.63
C TYR A 266 -4.05 5.61 -7.06
N ILE A 267 -5.19 6.24 -7.31
CA ILE A 267 -6.44 5.63 -7.77
C ILE A 267 -6.99 6.39 -8.96
N SER A 268 -7.58 5.69 -9.91
CA SER A 268 -8.06 6.28 -11.17
C SER A 268 -9.36 7.09 -10.99
N ASN A 269 -10.12 6.77 -9.95
CA ASN A 269 -11.43 7.38 -9.65
C ASN A 269 -11.73 7.16 -8.15
N PHE A 270 -12.86 7.65 -7.66
CA PHE A 270 -13.33 7.36 -6.31
C PHE A 270 -13.36 5.87 -6.01
N VAL A 271 -12.90 5.51 -4.82
CA VAL A 271 -13.10 4.19 -4.26
C VAL A 271 -14.53 4.07 -3.72
N ASP A 272 -15.10 2.87 -3.75
CA ASP A 272 -16.33 2.64 -2.99
C ASP A 272 -16.06 2.41 -1.49
N LYS A 273 -17.12 2.26 -0.70
CA LYS A 273 -17.01 2.06 0.75
C LYS A 273 -16.20 0.82 1.12
N LYS A 274 -16.37 -0.31 0.43
CA LYS A 274 -15.68 -1.57 0.75
C LYS A 274 -14.20 -1.48 0.43
N GLU A 275 -13.86 -0.76 -0.64
CA GLU A 275 -12.50 -0.41 -1.00
C GLU A 275 -11.83 0.51 0.00
N ALA A 276 -12.52 1.56 0.44
CA ALA A 276 -12.00 2.42 1.49
C ALA A 276 -11.77 1.64 2.80
N ILE A 277 -12.70 0.76 3.21
CA ILE A 277 -12.52 -0.13 4.37
C ILE A 277 -11.25 -0.98 4.21
N ASN A 278 -11.10 -1.66 3.08
CA ASN A 278 -9.92 -2.50 2.84
C ASN A 278 -8.62 -1.68 2.89
N LEU A 279 -8.61 -0.44 2.39
CA LEU A 279 -7.44 0.43 2.46
C LEU A 279 -7.13 0.84 3.91
N VAL A 280 -8.13 1.26 4.69
CA VAL A 280 -7.95 1.64 6.10
C VAL A 280 -7.40 0.48 6.91
N GLU A 281 -7.91 -0.73 6.72
CA GLU A 281 -7.43 -1.93 7.41
C GLU A 281 -5.97 -2.28 7.09
N HIS A 282 -5.45 -1.86 5.93
CA HIS A 282 -4.05 -2.01 5.55
C HIS A 282 -3.21 -0.77 5.91
N GLY A 283 -3.77 0.12 6.71
CA GLY A 283 -3.10 1.28 7.27
C GLY A 283 -3.04 2.48 6.34
N HIS A 284 -3.84 2.57 5.28
CA HIS A 284 -3.89 3.78 4.46
C HIS A 284 -4.55 4.93 5.21
N THR A 285 -3.94 6.12 5.13
CA THR A 285 -4.46 7.36 5.71
C THR A 285 -4.85 8.41 4.68
N GLN A 286 -4.49 8.18 3.41
CA GLN A 286 -4.82 9.07 2.31
C GLN A 286 -5.04 8.29 1.00
N VAL A 287 -5.65 8.98 0.05
CA VAL A 287 -5.78 8.54 -1.34
C VAL A 287 -5.43 9.69 -2.27
N SER A 288 -4.94 9.34 -3.45
CA SER A 288 -4.74 10.28 -4.53
C SER A 288 -5.56 9.88 -5.75
N TRP A 289 -6.58 10.66 -6.14
CA TRP A 289 -7.45 10.27 -7.26
C TRP A 289 -7.34 11.15 -8.49
N TRP A 290 -7.57 10.53 -9.65
CA TRP A 290 -7.72 11.20 -10.93
C TRP A 290 -9.15 11.67 -11.16
N THR A 291 -9.29 12.85 -11.76
CA THR A 291 -10.60 13.48 -11.96
C THR A 291 -11.07 13.24 -13.40
N SER A 292 -11.89 12.23 -13.64
CA SER A 292 -12.58 12.06 -14.94
C SER A 292 -13.97 12.66 -15.00
N GLY A 293 -14.53 13.18 -13.90
CA GLY A 293 -15.89 13.69 -13.99
C GLY A 293 -16.60 14.17 -12.73
N GLY A 294 -15.91 14.47 -11.62
CA GLY A 294 -16.60 14.87 -10.38
C GLY A 294 -16.67 16.38 -10.11
N TYR A 295 -16.50 17.23 -11.13
CA TYR A 295 -16.80 18.66 -11.01
C TYR A 295 -17.51 19.22 -12.22
N CYS A 296 -18.31 20.27 -12.01
CA CYS A 296 -18.97 21.04 -13.07
C CYS A 296 -18.44 22.47 -13.07
N ILE A 297 -18.06 23.00 -14.24
CA ILE A 297 -17.65 24.40 -14.40
C ILE A 297 -18.53 25.05 -15.44
N ARG A 298 -19.12 26.20 -15.08
CA ARG A 298 -19.97 27.02 -15.93
C ARG A 298 -19.47 28.46 -15.96
N VAL A 299 -19.69 29.13 -17.08
CA VAL A 299 -19.45 30.56 -17.25
C VAL A 299 -20.80 31.24 -17.40
N ASP A 300 -21.09 32.22 -16.56
CA ASP A 300 -22.27 33.08 -16.65
C ASP A 300 -21.84 34.53 -16.45
N ASN A 301 -22.13 35.42 -17.41
CA ASN A 301 -21.80 36.84 -17.35
C ASN A 301 -20.34 37.12 -16.94
N ASN A 302 -19.39 36.39 -17.55
CA ASN A 302 -17.94 36.44 -17.25
C ASN A 302 -17.56 36.04 -15.81
N ARG A 303 -18.42 35.30 -15.10
CA ARG A 303 -18.12 34.70 -13.80
C ARG A 303 -18.11 33.19 -13.91
N ILE A 304 -17.17 32.56 -13.22
CA ILE A 304 -17.11 31.12 -13.10
C ILE A 304 -17.94 30.65 -11.92
N SER A 305 -18.75 29.62 -12.14
CA SER A 305 -19.31 28.77 -11.08
C SER A 305 -18.69 27.38 -11.21
N ALA A 306 -18.04 26.91 -10.16
CA ALA A 306 -17.40 25.60 -10.10
C ALA A 306 -17.97 24.80 -8.92
N ASP A 307 -18.58 23.66 -9.24
CA ASP A 307 -19.21 22.75 -8.28
C ASP A 307 -18.33 21.51 -8.11
N PHE A 308 -17.87 21.30 -6.87
CA PHE A 308 -17.06 20.17 -6.42
C PHE A 308 -17.80 19.34 -5.36
N SER A 309 -19.14 19.43 -5.27
CA SER A 309 -19.91 18.66 -4.28
C SER A 309 -19.64 17.15 -4.31
N PRO A 310 -19.40 16.48 -5.46
CA PRO A 310 -19.06 15.05 -5.44
C PRO A 310 -17.76 14.76 -4.68
N TYR A 311 -16.86 15.74 -4.54
CA TYR A 311 -15.60 15.57 -3.80
C TYR A 311 -15.87 15.70 -2.31
N VAL A 312 -16.77 16.61 -1.93
CA VAL A 312 -17.24 16.74 -0.55
C VAL A 312 -17.88 15.43 -0.09
N ASP A 313 -18.84 14.90 -0.84
CA ASP A 313 -19.52 13.63 -0.51
C ASP A 313 -18.52 12.47 -0.37
N TYR A 314 -17.52 12.43 -1.24
CA TYR A 314 -16.47 11.41 -1.20
C TYR A 314 -15.55 11.55 0.02
N LEU A 315 -15.15 12.77 0.37
CA LEU A 315 -14.30 13.03 1.54
C LEU A 315 -15.04 12.73 2.85
N GLU A 316 -16.32 13.09 2.95
CA GLU A 316 -17.15 12.74 4.11
C GLU A 316 -17.26 11.21 4.29
N MET A 317 -17.34 10.46 3.19
CA MET A 317 -17.30 9.00 3.23
C MET A 317 -15.96 8.47 3.77
N LEU A 318 -14.83 9.05 3.34
CA LEU A 318 -13.50 8.66 3.82
C LEU A 318 -13.28 9.01 5.29
N ASP A 319 -13.74 10.19 5.73
CA ASP A 319 -13.68 10.62 7.13
C ASP A 319 -14.46 9.68 8.04
N GLY A 320 -15.68 9.31 7.63
CA GLY A 320 -16.52 8.35 8.35
C GLY A 320 -15.92 6.94 8.46
N LEU A 321 -14.89 6.64 7.68
CA LEU A 321 -14.12 5.40 7.72
C LEU A 321 -12.75 5.55 8.39
N GLY A 322 -12.40 6.72 8.89
CA GLY A 322 -11.14 6.95 9.58
C GLY A 322 -9.95 7.16 8.64
N MET A 323 -10.20 7.67 7.43
CA MET A 323 -9.16 8.07 6.48
C MET A 323 -9.18 9.59 6.25
N PRO A 324 -8.71 10.41 7.22
CA PRO A 324 -8.89 11.87 7.20
C PRO A 324 -7.93 12.63 6.25
N GLY A 325 -6.99 11.94 5.61
CA GLY A 325 -6.02 12.56 4.71
C GLY A 325 -4.71 13.00 5.40
N PRO A 326 -3.99 13.98 4.84
CA PRO A 326 -4.39 14.87 3.74
C PRO A 326 -4.52 14.12 2.41
N HIS A 327 -5.60 14.36 1.67
CA HIS A 327 -5.78 13.74 0.36
C HIS A 327 -5.13 14.54 -0.77
N THR A 328 -5.00 13.90 -1.94
CA THR A 328 -4.51 14.54 -3.16
C THR A 328 -5.51 14.35 -4.30
N VAL A 329 -5.82 15.43 -5.01
CA VAL A 329 -6.70 15.38 -6.18
C VAL A 329 -5.97 15.84 -7.43
N PHE A 330 -6.04 15.01 -8.47
CA PHE A 330 -5.51 15.34 -9.79
C PHE A 330 -6.56 16.09 -10.61
N LEU A 331 -6.63 17.41 -10.41
CA LEU A 331 -7.40 18.32 -11.27
C LEU A 331 -6.79 18.40 -12.69
N GLY A 332 -5.51 18.10 -12.79
CA GLY A 332 -4.76 17.91 -14.03
C GLY A 332 -4.39 16.46 -14.29
N GLY A 333 -3.25 16.26 -14.94
CA GLY A 333 -2.81 14.95 -15.38
C GLY A 333 -1.82 14.99 -16.54
N ASN A 334 -1.67 13.85 -17.22
CA ASN A 334 -0.97 13.79 -18.51
C ASN A 334 -1.61 14.70 -19.54
N SER A 335 -2.94 14.78 -19.52
CA SER A 335 -3.68 15.90 -20.07
C SER A 335 -4.08 16.82 -18.91
N PRO A 336 -3.82 18.14 -18.99
CA PRO A 336 -4.18 19.06 -17.91
C PRO A 336 -5.69 19.32 -17.93
N LYS A 337 -6.48 18.36 -17.42
CA LYS A 337 -7.94 18.27 -17.60
C LYS A 337 -8.69 19.55 -17.22
N LEU A 338 -8.43 20.10 -16.04
CA LEU A 338 -9.03 21.38 -15.60
C LEU A 338 -8.69 22.53 -16.55
N ILE A 339 -7.41 22.67 -16.91
CA ILE A 339 -6.96 23.73 -17.81
C ILE A 339 -7.60 23.57 -19.19
N ASN A 340 -7.65 22.35 -19.72
CA ASN A 340 -8.33 22.04 -20.97
C ASN A 340 -9.83 22.31 -20.91
N LYS A 341 -10.49 22.10 -19.77
CA LYS A 341 -11.91 22.45 -19.58
C LYS A 341 -12.10 23.96 -19.70
N LEU A 342 -11.23 24.76 -19.07
CA LEU A 342 -11.26 26.21 -19.17
C LEU A 342 -10.92 26.70 -20.58
N PHE A 343 -9.91 26.13 -21.24
CA PHE A 343 -9.59 26.43 -22.64
C PHE A 343 -10.78 26.16 -23.57
N LYS A 344 -11.47 25.03 -23.42
CA LYS A 344 -12.70 24.74 -24.19
C LYS A 344 -13.78 25.80 -23.97
N LEU A 345 -14.01 26.22 -22.73
CA LEU A 345 -14.98 27.28 -22.42
C LEU A 345 -14.62 28.63 -23.06
N LEU A 346 -13.32 28.87 -23.30
CA LEU A 346 -12.81 30.08 -23.95
C LEU A 346 -12.63 29.95 -25.47
N GLY A 347 -12.98 28.81 -26.07
CA GLY A 347 -12.73 28.56 -27.50
C GLY A 347 -11.24 28.44 -27.87
N ARG A 348 -10.38 28.08 -26.91
CA ARG A 348 -8.93 27.93 -27.09
C ARG A 348 -8.54 26.49 -27.40
N SER A 349 -7.36 26.34 -27.98
CA SER A 349 -6.77 25.02 -28.24
C SER A 349 -6.42 24.30 -26.95
N ILE A 350 -6.65 22.99 -26.91
CA ILE A 350 -6.37 22.12 -25.76
C ILE A 350 -5.06 21.35 -25.94
N ILE A 351 -4.54 20.84 -24.83
CA ILE A 351 -3.40 19.92 -24.81
C ILE A 351 -3.92 18.48 -24.72
N ILE A 352 -3.70 17.69 -25.78
CA ILE A 352 -4.29 16.35 -25.90
C ILE A 352 -3.49 15.31 -25.11
N ASN A 353 -2.18 15.30 -25.28
CA ASN A 353 -1.27 14.41 -24.55
C ASN A 353 0.01 15.17 -24.20
N GLY A 354 0.14 15.50 -22.92
CA GLY A 354 1.22 16.33 -22.44
C GLY A 354 2.61 15.68 -22.46
N ARG A 355 2.69 14.34 -22.48
CA ARG A 355 3.98 13.63 -22.45
C ARG A 355 4.53 13.31 -23.84
N ASN A 356 3.74 13.49 -24.89
CA ASN A 356 4.13 13.14 -26.25
C ASN A 356 4.75 14.35 -26.97
N VAL A 357 5.99 14.18 -27.44
CA VAL A 357 6.82 15.22 -28.06
C VAL A 357 6.17 15.83 -29.30
N THR A 358 5.35 15.06 -30.01
CA THR A 358 4.64 15.51 -31.21
C THR A 358 3.68 16.67 -30.90
N TYR A 359 3.24 16.80 -29.65
CA TYR A 359 2.35 17.87 -29.19
C TYR A 359 3.08 19.06 -28.56
N ARG A 360 4.42 19.16 -28.70
CA ARG A 360 5.23 20.31 -28.23
C ARG A 360 4.61 21.66 -28.58
N LYS A 361 4.15 21.82 -29.83
CA LYS A 361 3.55 23.07 -30.31
C LYS A 361 2.31 23.47 -29.50
N GLN A 362 1.55 22.52 -28.94
CA GLN A 362 0.36 22.84 -28.11
C GLN A 362 0.75 23.57 -26.82
N TYR A 363 1.93 23.30 -26.27
CA TYR A 363 2.46 24.04 -25.12
C TYR A 363 2.89 25.45 -25.52
N GLU A 364 3.63 25.60 -26.62
CA GLU A 364 4.12 26.89 -27.11
C GLU A 364 3.00 27.85 -27.49
N THR A 365 1.90 27.32 -28.04
CA THR A 365 0.76 28.11 -28.50
C THR A 365 -0.38 28.19 -27.48
N SER A 366 -0.15 27.75 -26.23
CA SER A 366 -1.17 27.87 -25.18
C SER A 366 -1.41 29.34 -24.86
N ASP A 367 -2.67 29.76 -24.95
CA ASP A 367 -3.07 31.14 -24.68
C ASP A 367 -3.54 31.27 -23.23
N PHE A 368 -2.73 31.91 -22.39
CA PHE A 368 -3.05 32.26 -21.00
C PHE A 368 -3.59 33.69 -20.82
N SER A 369 -3.81 34.44 -21.92
CA SER A 369 -4.31 35.81 -21.86
C SER A 369 -5.69 35.89 -21.17
N PRO A 370 -6.11 37.07 -20.67
CA PRO A 370 -7.44 37.26 -20.10
C PRO A 370 -8.55 36.73 -21.01
N PRO A 371 -9.61 36.12 -20.45
CA PRO A 371 -9.91 36.02 -19.01
C PRO A 371 -9.41 34.73 -18.33
N PHE A 372 -8.46 33.98 -18.91
CA PHE A 372 -8.09 32.66 -18.38
C PHE A 372 -7.53 32.69 -16.96
N GLU A 373 -6.57 33.58 -16.65
CA GLU A 373 -5.98 33.69 -15.31
C GLU A 373 -7.07 33.88 -14.24
N GLU A 374 -8.06 34.73 -14.53
CA GLU A 374 -9.17 34.99 -13.62
C GLU A 374 -10.09 33.78 -13.48
N TYR A 375 -10.40 33.10 -14.58
CA TYR A 375 -11.25 31.91 -14.55
C TYR A 375 -10.61 30.75 -13.78
N LEU A 376 -9.31 30.53 -13.99
CA LEU A 376 -8.54 29.56 -13.23
C LEU A 376 -8.55 29.90 -11.74
N SER A 377 -8.28 31.16 -11.40
CA SER A 377 -8.22 31.63 -10.01
C SER A 377 -9.57 31.50 -9.30
N GLN A 378 -10.68 31.91 -9.94
CA GLN A 378 -12.03 31.73 -9.39
C GLN A 378 -12.38 30.26 -9.19
N THR A 379 -12.02 29.38 -10.14
CA THR A 379 -12.27 27.94 -10.04
C THR A 379 -11.54 27.34 -8.84
N LEU A 380 -10.24 27.64 -8.71
CA LEU A 380 -9.39 27.08 -7.65
C LEU A 380 -9.75 27.64 -6.26
N ARG A 381 -10.18 28.91 -6.15
CA ARG A 381 -10.74 29.46 -4.91
C ARG A 381 -12.03 28.76 -4.50
N GLN A 382 -12.93 28.48 -5.45
CA GLN A 382 -14.17 27.74 -5.18
C GLN A 382 -13.89 26.29 -4.78
N PHE A 383 -12.91 25.64 -5.41
CA PHE A 383 -12.41 24.33 -4.98
C PHE A 383 -11.92 24.39 -3.53
N HIS A 384 -10.95 25.25 -3.21
CA HIS A 384 -10.40 25.36 -1.86
C HIS A 384 -11.47 25.69 -0.82
N ALA A 385 -12.38 26.61 -1.12
CA ALA A 385 -13.47 26.97 -0.22
C ALA A 385 -14.41 25.80 0.09
N GLN A 386 -14.78 24.98 -0.90
CA GLN A 386 -15.62 23.79 -0.70
C GLN A 386 -14.90 22.72 0.12
N MET A 387 -13.63 22.47 -0.17
CA MET A 387 -12.84 21.48 0.59
C MET A 387 -12.61 21.95 2.04
N LYS A 388 -12.34 23.24 2.24
CA LYS A 388 -12.26 23.83 3.58
C LYS A 388 -13.58 23.72 4.34
N ALA A 389 -14.72 23.92 3.66
CA ALA A 389 -16.04 23.84 4.28
C ALA A 389 -16.36 22.43 4.82
N CYS A 390 -15.82 21.37 4.22
CA CYS A 390 -15.94 20.01 4.72
C CYS A 390 -14.75 19.54 5.58
N GLY A 391 -13.89 20.46 6.06
CA GLY A 391 -12.78 20.12 6.96
C GLY A 391 -11.46 19.70 6.28
N HIS A 392 -11.41 19.70 4.96
CA HIS A 392 -10.26 19.26 4.16
C HIS A 392 -9.45 20.44 3.60
N GLU A 393 -9.16 21.46 4.41
CA GLU A 393 -8.38 22.62 3.95
C GLU A 393 -6.93 22.27 3.53
N SER A 394 -6.42 21.13 4.00
CA SER A 394 -5.12 20.57 3.62
C SER A 394 -5.13 19.70 2.38
N ILE A 395 -6.27 19.54 1.70
CA ILE A 395 -6.29 18.78 0.44
C ILE A 395 -5.38 19.44 -0.58
N SER A 396 -4.60 18.61 -1.27
CA SER A 396 -3.60 19.07 -2.22
C SER A 396 -4.05 18.84 -3.66
N ALA A 397 -3.79 19.80 -4.54
CA ALA A 397 -4.17 19.75 -5.94
C ALA A 397 -2.96 19.54 -6.86
N VAL A 398 -3.08 18.59 -7.79
CA VAL A 398 -2.15 18.40 -8.91
C VAL A 398 -2.76 19.03 -10.15
N LEU A 399 -2.11 20.04 -10.72
CA LEU A 399 -2.57 20.76 -11.92
C LEU A 399 -1.90 20.28 -13.20
N LEU A 400 -0.71 19.68 -13.09
CA LEU A 400 0.00 19.00 -14.17
C LEU A 400 0.84 17.88 -13.56
N ASP A 401 0.72 16.69 -14.13
CA ASP A 401 1.48 15.52 -13.68
C ASP A 401 2.86 15.50 -14.35
N GLU A 402 3.95 15.22 -13.63
CA GLU A 402 5.31 15.08 -14.19
C GLU A 402 5.73 16.24 -15.13
N PRO A 403 5.83 17.48 -14.63
CA PRO A 403 6.21 18.64 -15.45
C PRO A 403 7.64 18.54 -16.00
N ASP A 404 8.48 17.72 -15.37
CA ASP A 404 9.85 17.44 -15.76
C ASP A 404 9.97 16.36 -16.85
N HIS A 405 8.86 15.84 -17.39
CA HIS A 405 8.86 14.98 -18.57
C HIS A 405 9.03 15.77 -19.88
N ARG A 406 9.29 15.07 -20.99
CA ARG A 406 9.29 15.67 -22.34
C ARG A 406 7.86 16.09 -22.75
N PRO A 407 7.68 17.11 -23.60
CA PRO A 407 8.71 17.92 -24.27
C PRO A 407 9.36 18.99 -23.37
N LYS A 408 10.69 19.17 -23.46
CA LYS A 408 11.44 20.23 -22.77
C LYS A 408 12.07 21.18 -23.81
N PRO A 409 12.16 22.49 -23.52
CA PRO A 409 11.73 23.18 -22.28
C PRO A 409 10.23 23.53 -22.20
N GLU A 410 9.44 23.33 -23.24
CA GLU A 410 8.10 23.94 -23.40
C GLU A 410 7.12 23.54 -22.31
N ARG A 411 7.09 22.24 -21.93
CA ARG A 411 6.23 21.76 -20.84
C ARG A 411 6.58 22.43 -19.52
N LEU A 412 7.87 22.63 -19.27
CA LEU A 412 8.38 23.25 -18.05
C LEU A 412 8.06 24.75 -18.02
N ASP A 413 8.23 25.45 -19.14
CA ASP A 413 7.92 26.87 -19.23
C ASP A 413 6.41 27.13 -19.08
N TRP A 414 5.59 26.33 -19.75
CA TRP A 414 4.13 26.34 -19.59
C TRP A 414 3.73 26.09 -18.14
N TYR A 415 4.38 25.11 -17.50
CA TYR A 415 4.15 24.76 -16.11
C TYR A 415 4.50 25.92 -15.16
N ASN A 416 5.64 26.59 -15.36
CA ASN A 416 6.05 27.74 -14.55
C ASN A 416 5.08 28.93 -14.72
N GLN A 417 4.60 29.18 -15.94
CA GLN A 417 3.58 30.21 -16.18
C GLN A 417 2.28 29.90 -15.43
N LEU A 418 1.81 28.65 -15.51
CA LEU A 418 0.63 28.19 -14.80
C LEU A 418 0.75 28.40 -13.29
N PHE A 419 1.85 27.94 -12.69
CA PHE A 419 2.03 28.01 -11.25
C PHE A 419 2.30 29.43 -10.75
N SER A 420 2.94 30.29 -11.54
CA SER A 420 3.07 31.71 -11.20
C SER A 420 1.70 32.38 -11.04
N MET A 421 0.71 32.02 -11.86
CA MET A 421 -0.67 32.51 -11.71
C MET A 421 -1.33 31.97 -10.43
N VAL A 422 -1.11 30.70 -10.11
CA VAL A 422 -1.70 30.05 -8.92
C VAL A 422 -1.10 30.63 -7.64
N GLU A 423 0.22 30.76 -7.54
CA GLU A 423 0.90 31.33 -6.38
C GLU A 423 0.49 32.79 -6.13
N LYS A 424 0.31 33.56 -7.20
CA LYS A 424 -0.11 34.97 -7.11
C LYS A 424 -1.56 35.11 -6.66
N ASN A 425 -2.47 34.31 -7.22
CA ASN A 425 -3.91 34.56 -7.10
C ASN A 425 -4.64 33.61 -6.14
N VAL A 426 -4.05 32.46 -5.79
CA VAL A 426 -4.63 31.44 -4.91
C VAL A 426 -3.53 30.84 -3.98
N PRO A 427 -2.77 31.67 -3.24
CA PRO A 427 -1.67 31.20 -2.40
C PRO A 427 -2.09 30.22 -1.29
N GLU A 428 -3.38 30.21 -0.92
CA GLU A 428 -3.95 29.32 0.07
C GLU A 428 -4.11 27.87 -0.41
N LEU A 429 -4.09 27.62 -1.72
CA LEU A 429 -4.24 26.28 -2.27
C LEU A 429 -2.96 25.45 -2.04
N GLN A 430 -3.09 24.31 -1.37
CA GLN A 430 -1.99 23.35 -1.31
C GLN A 430 -1.77 22.70 -2.67
N THR A 431 -0.55 22.79 -3.16
CA THR A 431 -0.14 22.27 -4.47
C THR A 431 0.74 21.04 -4.31
N PHE A 432 0.49 20.03 -5.13
CA PHE A 432 1.21 18.77 -5.13
C PHE A 432 1.86 18.53 -6.50
N GLY A 433 3.14 18.18 -6.50
CA GLY A 433 3.92 17.95 -7.71
C GLY A 433 4.51 16.55 -7.73
N VAL A 434 4.35 15.85 -8.85
CA VAL A 434 4.97 14.54 -9.09
C VAL A 434 6.18 14.73 -10.00
N PHE A 435 7.34 14.19 -9.62
CA PHE A 435 8.59 14.41 -10.38
C PHE A 435 9.48 13.19 -10.43
N TYR A 436 10.13 12.97 -11.58
CA TYR A 436 10.90 11.76 -11.87
C TYR A 436 12.39 12.04 -11.97
N HIS A 437 12.76 13.01 -12.79
CA HIS A 437 14.12 13.22 -13.25
C HIS A 437 14.96 13.97 -12.20
N LYS A 438 16.26 13.65 -12.19
CA LYS A 438 17.26 14.41 -11.44
C LYS A 438 17.60 15.70 -12.19
N GLY A 439 17.93 16.75 -11.46
CA GLY A 439 18.51 17.99 -11.99
C GLY A 439 17.57 19.19 -12.04
N ASP A 440 16.26 18.99 -11.88
CA ASP A 440 15.26 20.07 -11.85
C ASP A 440 14.83 20.44 -10.41
N GLU A 441 15.50 19.92 -9.38
CA GLU A 441 15.16 20.11 -7.97
C GLU A 441 15.09 21.59 -7.58
N LYS A 442 16.06 22.37 -8.03
CA LYS A 442 16.13 23.80 -7.73
C LYS A 442 15.08 24.62 -8.49
N LYS A 443 14.67 24.15 -9.67
CA LYS A 443 13.73 24.88 -10.54
C LYS A 443 12.28 24.66 -10.10
N LEU A 444 11.96 23.48 -9.58
CA LEU A 444 10.57 23.08 -9.36
C LEU A 444 10.16 23.02 -7.87
N SER A 445 11.12 23.14 -6.94
CA SER A 445 10.86 23.01 -5.49
C SER A 445 10.01 24.11 -4.92
N HIS A 446 10.05 25.30 -5.51
CA HIS A 446 9.38 26.44 -4.91
C HIS A 446 7.87 26.46 -5.19
N HIS A 447 7.42 25.85 -6.28
CA HIS A 447 6.01 25.85 -6.70
C HIS A 447 5.07 24.96 -5.91
N HIS A 448 5.61 24.01 -5.14
CA HIS A 448 4.80 22.98 -4.50
C HIS A 448 4.92 22.99 -2.99
N HIS A 449 3.78 22.82 -2.34
CA HIS A 449 3.74 22.54 -0.92
C HIS A 449 4.23 21.12 -0.62
N ILE A 450 3.90 20.18 -1.52
CA ILE A 450 4.27 18.76 -1.43
C ILE A 450 4.96 18.32 -2.73
N TRP A 451 6.17 17.79 -2.59
CA TRP A 451 6.94 17.19 -3.68
C TRP A 451 6.91 15.67 -3.58
N SER A 452 6.23 15.00 -4.50
CA SER A 452 6.23 13.54 -4.64
C SER A 452 7.23 13.06 -5.69
N THR A 453 8.05 12.04 -5.37
CA THR A 453 9.06 11.55 -6.30
C THR A 453 9.33 10.06 -6.21
N ASN A 454 9.46 9.39 -7.36
CA ASN A 454 9.86 7.98 -7.41
C ASN A 454 11.36 7.75 -7.35
N CYS A 455 12.14 8.81 -7.39
CA CYS A 455 13.59 8.77 -7.30
C CYS A 455 14.06 9.67 -6.16
N PRO A 456 13.71 9.37 -4.90
CA PRO A 456 14.15 10.17 -3.77
C PRO A 456 15.69 10.16 -3.68
N SER A 457 16.25 11.31 -3.33
CA SER A 457 17.69 11.48 -3.16
C SER A 457 17.98 12.54 -2.10
N ILE A 458 19.21 12.55 -1.61
CA ILE A 458 19.65 13.55 -0.63
C ILE A 458 19.57 14.98 -1.19
N GLU A 459 19.81 15.15 -2.49
CA GLU A 459 19.69 16.44 -3.16
C GLU A 459 18.24 16.94 -3.19
N LYS A 460 17.29 16.07 -3.53
CA LYS A 460 15.85 16.37 -3.53
C LYS A 460 15.36 16.71 -2.12
N TYR A 461 15.72 15.89 -1.14
CA TYR A 461 15.40 16.15 0.26
C TYR A 461 15.92 17.52 0.72
N ASN A 462 17.20 17.82 0.48
CA ASN A 462 17.80 19.09 0.87
C ASN A 462 17.16 20.27 0.14
N ALA A 463 16.78 20.13 -1.13
CA ALA A 463 16.07 21.16 -1.89
C ALA A 463 14.68 21.44 -1.31
N CYS A 464 13.88 20.41 -1.02
CA CYS A 464 12.57 20.55 -0.40
C CYS A 464 12.68 21.20 0.98
N LYS A 465 13.60 20.72 1.82
CA LYS A 465 13.85 21.26 3.15
C LYS A 465 14.25 22.73 3.11
N LYS A 466 15.17 23.11 2.20
CA LYS A 466 15.59 24.51 2.01
C LYS A 466 14.42 25.40 1.57
N ALA A 467 13.49 24.87 0.78
CA ALA A 467 12.29 25.58 0.34
C ALA A 467 11.12 25.53 1.35
N GLY A 468 11.29 24.89 2.51
CA GLY A 468 10.21 24.73 3.49
C GLY A 468 9.06 23.84 3.01
N ARG A 469 9.34 22.91 2.08
CA ARG A 469 8.34 22.04 1.45
C ARG A 469 8.44 20.61 1.96
N LYS A 470 7.31 19.89 1.90
CA LYS A 470 7.23 18.48 2.27
C LYS A 470 7.70 17.61 1.11
N ILE A 471 8.42 16.53 1.41
CA ILE A 471 8.74 15.48 0.43
C ILE A 471 7.86 14.28 0.69
N PHE A 472 7.30 13.73 -0.37
CA PHE A 472 6.63 12.44 -0.41
C PHE A 472 7.47 11.50 -1.28
N THR A 473 7.57 10.26 -0.86
CA THR A 473 8.13 9.21 -1.71
C THR A 473 7.03 8.60 -2.56
N TYR A 474 7.41 8.14 -3.74
CA TYR A 474 6.52 7.43 -4.63
C TYR A 474 7.18 6.10 -5.05
N HIS A 475 6.41 5.03 -5.04
CA HIS A 475 6.87 3.71 -5.42
C HIS A 475 6.04 3.22 -6.59
N GLY A 476 6.69 2.60 -7.58
CA GLY A 476 5.98 2.06 -8.73
C GLY A 476 5.05 0.92 -8.34
N GLY A 477 4.40 0.36 -9.36
CA GLY A 477 3.64 -0.90 -9.31
C GLY A 477 4.17 -1.90 -8.29
N PHE A 478 3.50 -2.09 -7.15
CA PHE A 478 3.61 -3.41 -6.52
C PHE A 478 2.72 -4.34 -7.33
N HIS A 479 3.31 -4.92 -8.37
CA HIS A 479 2.64 -5.97 -9.10
C HIS A 479 2.28 -7.08 -8.13
N PHE A 480 1.08 -7.64 -8.19
CA PHE A 480 0.67 -8.77 -7.35
C PHE A 480 1.61 -9.98 -7.46
N TYR A 481 2.42 -10.10 -8.52
CA TYR A 481 3.46 -11.13 -8.64
C TYR A 481 4.76 -10.79 -7.90
N ALA A 482 4.93 -9.55 -7.44
CA ALA A 482 6.04 -9.16 -6.58
C ALA A 482 6.00 -9.93 -5.25
N SER A 483 7.18 -10.07 -4.63
CA SER A 483 7.26 -10.61 -3.27
C SER A 483 6.50 -9.69 -2.31
N PRO A 484 5.69 -10.23 -1.38
CA PRO A 484 5.04 -9.45 -0.32
C PRO A 484 6.06 -8.74 0.60
N GLY A 485 7.33 -9.15 0.54
CA GLY A 485 8.40 -8.49 1.25
C GLY A 485 8.90 -7.18 0.63
N MET A 486 8.64 -6.93 -0.66
CA MET A 486 9.12 -5.73 -1.35
C MET A 486 8.51 -4.43 -0.80
N PRO A 487 7.19 -4.34 -0.54
CA PRO A 487 6.60 -3.16 0.08
C PRO A 487 7.18 -2.83 1.46
N ARG A 488 7.55 -3.82 2.29
CA ARG A 488 8.10 -3.60 3.65
C ARG A 488 9.25 -2.59 3.66
N PHE A 489 10.22 -2.79 2.78
CA PHE A 489 11.35 -1.88 2.68
C PHE A 489 10.98 -0.57 1.97
N SER A 490 10.28 -0.67 0.85
CA SER A 490 9.99 0.47 -0.01
C SER A 490 8.99 1.45 0.61
N ILE A 491 7.95 0.97 1.30
CA ILE A 491 6.94 1.78 1.96
C ILE A 491 7.29 2.05 3.41
N GLY A 492 7.87 1.09 4.13
CA GLY A 492 8.14 1.27 5.56
C GLY A 492 9.42 2.06 5.83
N ILE A 493 10.51 1.68 5.16
CA ILE A 493 11.85 2.16 5.53
C ILE A 493 12.29 3.35 4.68
N ILE A 494 12.08 3.32 3.35
CA ILE A 494 12.53 4.41 2.47
C ILE A 494 11.93 5.79 2.81
N PRO A 495 10.63 5.93 3.16
CA PRO A 495 10.08 7.23 3.52
C PRO A 495 10.76 7.80 4.78
N TRP A 496 10.95 6.95 5.81
CA TRP A 496 11.74 7.32 6.98
C TRP A 496 13.17 7.70 6.61
N VAL A 497 13.83 6.97 5.71
CA VAL A 497 15.18 7.30 5.25
C VAL A 497 15.25 8.73 4.72
N TYR A 498 14.23 9.26 4.05
CA TYR A 498 14.25 10.62 3.50
C TYR A 498 13.47 11.66 4.34
N ASP A 499 13.12 11.34 5.59
CA ASP A 499 12.20 12.13 6.42
C ASP A 499 10.97 12.59 5.62
N ALA A 500 10.40 11.68 4.82
CA ALA A 500 9.25 11.98 3.98
C ALA A 500 7.99 12.13 4.83
N ALA A 501 7.23 13.19 4.58
CA ALA A 501 5.95 13.44 5.23
C ALA A 501 4.84 12.51 4.72
N GLY A 502 5.11 11.80 3.62
CA GLY A 502 4.20 10.77 3.15
C GLY A 502 4.78 9.86 2.08
N THR A 503 4.01 8.85 1.72
CA THR A 503 4.32 7.93 0.64
C THR A 503 3.09 7.58 -0.18
N PHE A 504 3.30 7.37 -1.47
CA PHE A 504 2.31 6.81 -2.39
C PHE A 504 2.90 5.61 -3.12
N TYR A 505 2.04 4.70 -3.55
CA TYR A 505 2.37 3.74 -4.59
C TYR A 505 1.37 3.78 -5.75
N TRP A 506 1.85 3.40 -6.93
CA TRP A 506 1.03 3.18 -8.12
C TRP A 506 0.78 1.69 -8.25
N ALA A 507 -0.41 1.22 -8.53
CA ALA A 507 -1.68 1.82 -8.17
C ALA A 507 -2.50 0.72 -7.53
N ILE A 508 -3.65 1.06 -6.91
CA ILE A 508 -4.52 0.01 -6.37
C ILE A 508 -5.01 -0.90 -7.51
N TRP A 509 -5.47 -0.28 -8.60
CA TRP A 509 -5.86 -0.89 -9.86
C TRP A 509 -5.42 0.01 -11.02
N ASN A 510 -5.48 -0.52 -12.24
CA ASN A 510 -5.00 0.17 -13.43
C ASN A 510 -5.92 1.33 -13.91
N HIS A 511 -5.32 2.28 -14.63
CA HIS A 511 -5.85 3.62 -14.91
C HIS A 511 -6.82 3.77 -16.07
N LYS A 512 -7.08 2.71 -16.83
CA LYS A 512 -7.97 2.84 -17.98
C LYS A 512 -9.41 2.75 -17.49
N GLU A 513 -10.05 3.90 -17.31
CA GLU A 513 -11.42 4.08 -16.78
C GLU A 513 -12.47 3.24 -17.51
N ASN A 514 -12.27 2.95 -18.80
CA ASN A 514 -13.14 2.09 -19.61
C ASN A 514 -12.71 0.61 -19.61
N GLU A 515 -11.71 0.25 -18.80
CA GLU A 515 -11.10 -1.07 -18.72
C GLU A 515 -11.11 -1.62 -17.29
N ARG A 516 -11.94 -1.08 -16.38
CA ARG A 516 -12.24 -1.75 -15.09
C ARG A 516 -12.60 -3.23 -15.28
N GLU A 517 -13.19 -3.57 -16.42
CA GLU A 517 -13.52 -4.95 -16.81
C GLU A 517 -12.35 -5.79 -17.34
N LYS A 518 -11.22 -5.18 -17.72
CA LYS A 518 -10.06 -5.88 -18.29
C LYS A 518 -9.01 -6.26 -17.25
N ASP A 519 -9.08 -5.72 -16.05
CA ASP A 519 -8.08 -5.95 -15.00
C ASP A 519 -8.59 -6.84 -13.86
N ASP A 520 -9.51 -7.76 -14.18
CA ASP A 520 -9.91 -8.85 -13.30
C ASP A 520 -8.83 -9.94 -13.31
N ILE A 521 -8.10 -10.10 -12.20
CA ILE A 521 -7.04 -11.11 -12.05
C ILE A 521 -7.57 -12.55 -12.04
N PHE A 522 -8.86 -12.73 -11.75
CA PHE A 522 -9.54 -14.02 -11.78
C PHE A 522 -10.02 -14.36 -13.20
N SER A 523 -9.93 -13.43 -14.14
CA SER A 523 -10.20 -13.67 -15.55
C SER A 523 -8.90 -13.57 -16.37
N PRO A 524 -8.10 -14.66 -16.47
CA PRO A 524 -6.88 -14.70 -17.28
C PRO A 524 -7.09 -14.39 -18.77
N LEU A 525 -8.34 -14.44 -19.25
CA LEU A 525 -8.72 -14.07 -20.61
C LEU A 525 -8.67 -12.56 -20.85
N THR A 526 -8.95 -11.78 -19.80
CA THR A 526 -9.05 -10.33 -19.87
C THR A 526 -7.85 -9.65 -19.24
N PHE A 527 -7.24 -10.31 -18.25
CA PHE A 527 -6.17 -9.76 -17.44
C PHE A 527 -4.95 -9.34 -18.27
N SER A 528 -4.60 -8.06 -18.19
CA SER A 528 -3.58 -7.43 -19.04
C SER A 528 -2.14 -7.58 -18.54
N GLY A 529 -1.91 -8.15 -17.35
CA GLY A 529 -0.57 -8.27 -16.76
C GLY A 529 -0.15 -7.08 -15.89
N GLN A 530 -1.01 -6.09 -15.68
CA GLN A 530 -0.64 -4.79 -15.12
C GLN A 530 -0.63 -4.73 -13.58
N SER A 531 -0.06 -3.64 -13.06
CA SER A 531 0.15 -3.37 -11.62
C SER A 531 -1.17 -3.28 -10.86
N ILE A 532 -1.46 -4.28 -10.04
CA ILE A 532 -2.63 -4.33 -9.17
C ILE A 532 -2.17 -4.73 -7.78
N SER A 533 -2.49 -3.93 -6.76
CA SER A 533 -2.19 -4.24 -5.37
C SER A 533 -3.39 -4.86 -4.64
N ILE A 534 -4.62 -4.64 -5.11
CA ILE A 534 -5.85 -5.25 -4.56
C ILE A 534 -6.58 -6.02 -5.66
N ALA A 535 -6.95 -7.26 -5.38
CA ALA A 535 -7.65 -8.10 -6.34
C ALA A 535 -9.14 -7.73 -6.42
N ARG A 536 -9.73 -7.84 -7.61
CA ARG A 536 -11.18 -7.70 -7.81
C ARG A 536 -11.69 -8.78 -8.75
N SER A 537 -12.88 -9.27 -8.46
CA SER A 537 -13.71 -10.01 -9.42
C SER A 537 -14.45 -9.01 -10.33
N LYS A 538 -14.75 -9.38 -11.59
CA LYS A 538 -15.60 -8.59 -12.52
C LYS A 538 -16.98 -8.26 -11.89
N GLY A 539 -17.74 -7.31 -12.41
CA GLY A 539 -19.15 -7.11 -12.00
C GLY A 539 -19.47 -5.96 -11.05
N GLY A 540 -18.51 -5.11 -10.68
CA GLY A 540 -18.78 -3.85 -9.98
C GLY A 540 -18.79 -3.97 -8.45
N SER A 541 -19.20 -2.89 -7.79
CA SER A 541 -19.16 -2.63 -6.32
C SER A 541 -19.78 -3.70 -5.40
N ASP A 542 -20.45 -4.69 -5.95
CA ASP A 542 -21.37 -5.54 -5.20
C ASP A 542 -20.66 -6.63 -4.41
N THR A 543 -19.52 -7.14 -4.89
CA THR A 543 -18.72 -8.11 -4.14
C THR A 543 -17.63 -7.47 -3.29
N GLY A 544 -16.98 -6.40 -3.74
CA GLY A 544 -15.90 -5.73 -2.98
C GLY A 544 -14.49 -6.31 -3.26
N PRO A 545 -13.43 -5.68 -2.72
CA PRO A 545 -12.03 -6.00 -3.02
C PRO A 545 -11.43 -7.17 -2.25
N LEU A 546 -10.72 -8.08 -2.90
CA LEU A 546 -9.94 -9.11 -2.20
C LEU A 546 -8.51 -8.63 -1.91
N SER A 547 -8.06 -8.85 -0.68
CA SER A 547 -6.68 -8.56 -0.29
C SER A 547 -5.69 -9.45 -1.07
N THR A 548 -4.49 -8.94 -1.32
CA THR A 548 -3.39 -9.72 -1.92
C THR A 548 -2.24 -9.88 -0.94
N LEU A 549 -1.36 -10.84 -1.18
CA LEU A 549 -0.12 -10.98 -0.40
C LEU A 549 0.70 -9.67 -0.39
N VAL A 550 0.74 -8.98 -1.52
CA VAL A 550 1.44 -7.70 -1.65
C VAL A 550 0.79 -6.61 -0.80
N HIS A 551 -0.55 -6.58 -0.72
CA HIS A 551 -1.25 -5.62 0.14
C HIS A 551 -0.99 -5.90 1.63
N LYS A 552 -0.92 -7.17 2.03
CA LYS A 552 -0.46 -7.53 3.39
C LYS A 552 0.97 -7.08 3.63
N GLY A 553 1.84 -7.20 2.62
CA GLY A 553 3.18 -6.63 2.63
C GLY A 553 3.21 -5.11 2.86
N PHE A 554 2.24 -4.37 2.30
CA PHE A 554 2.07 -2.94 2.56
C PHE A 554 1.70 -2.67 4.02
N ARG A 555 0.73 -3.40 4.58
CA ARG A 555 0.34 -3.27 6.00
C ARG A 555 1.53 -3.52 6.93
N GLU A 556 2.29 -4.58 6.69
CA GLU A 556 3.53 -4.88 7.42
C GLU A 556 4.57 -3.75 7.27
N ALA A 557 4.62 -3.09 6.11
CA ALA A 557 5.48 -1.94 5.90
C ALA A 557 5.07 -0.74 6.76
N VAL A 558 3.76 -0.54 6.93
CA VAL A 558 3.22 0.49 7.83
C VAL A 558 3.69 0.21 9.25
N ASP A 559 3.56 -1.03 9.72
CA ASP A 559 4.02 -1.40 11.06
C ASP A 559 5.54 -1.27 11.21
N ASP A 560 6.33 -1.66 10.22
CA ASP A 560 7.79 -1.43 10.20
C ASP A 560 8.13 0.07 10.41
N ALA A 561 7.40 0.99 9.77
CA ALA A 561 7.58 2.43 9.97
C ALA A 561 7.14 2.88 11.37
N ARG A 562 6.00 2.37 11.85
CA ARG A 562 5.47 2.68 13.19
C ARG A 562 6.44 2.25 14.29
N TYR A 563 7.14 1.12 14.14
CA TYR A 563 8.22 0.72 15.07
C TYR A 563 9.35 1.73 15.11
N ILE A 564 9.80 2.21 13.96
CA ILE A 564 10.85 3.21 13.88
C ILE A 564 10.42 4.49 14.60
N ILE A 565 9.21 4.99 14.31
CA ILE A 565 8.66 6.20 14.93
C ILE A 565 8.49 6.03 16.45
N THR A 566 7.94 4.90 16.89
CA THR A 566 7.79 4.54 18.31
C THR A 566 9.14 4.55 19.00
N PHE A 567 10.16 3.92 18.40
CA PHE A 567 11.50 3.92 18.95
C PHE A 567 12.12 5.31 19.00
N GLU A 568 11.91 6.14 17.98
CA GLU A 568 12.39 7.52 17.99
C GLU A 568 11.72 8.33 19.11
N LYS A 569 10.41 8.21 19.31
CA LYS A 569 9.69 8.88 20.42
C LYS A 569 10.19 8.39 21.78
N PHE A 570 10.35 7.07 21.94
CA PHE A 570 10.88 6.44 23.14
C PHE A 570 12.30 6.92 23.50
N LEU A 571 13.21 6.94 22.52
CA LEU A 571 14.56 7.47 22.70
C LEU A 571 14.57 8.96 23.10
N ASN A 572 13.69 9.78 22.50
CA ASN A 572 13.59 11.20 22.85
C ASN A 572 13.14 11.39 24.28
N ARG A 573 12.15 10.61 24.73
CA ARG A 573 11.65 10.61 26.10
C ARG A 573 12.78 10.29 27.08
N ILE A 574 13.47 9.17 26.91
CA ILE A 574 14.54 8.73 27.81
C ILE A 574 15.72 9.71 27.85
N ILE A 575 16.16 10.22 26.69
CA ILE A 575 17.26 11.19 26.63
C ILE A 575 16.88 12.47 27.40
N LYS A 576 15.65 12.94 27.23
CA LYS A 576 15.16 14.16 27.89
C LYS A 576 14.99 13.98 29.41
N THR A 577 14.50 12.83 29.87
CA THR A 577 14.17 12.61 31.28
C THR A 577 15.33 12.06 32.12
N GLN A 578 16.18 11.21 31.52
CA GLN A 578 17.21 10.46 32.24
C GLN A 578 18.64 10.79 31.79
N ASN A 579 18.81 11.56 30.71
CA ASN A 579 20.12 11.84 30.10
C ASN A 579 20.93 10.54 29.80
N ASN A 580 20.24 9.46 29.44
CA ASN A 580 20.81 8.12 29.32
C ASN A 580 21.76 7.99 28.11
N GLU A 581 23.02 7.62 28.35
CA GLU A 581 24.05 7.47 27.30
C GLU A 581 23.78 6.31 26.33
N SER A 582 23.17 5.21 26.81
CA SER A 582 22.77 4.09 25.93
C SER A 582 21.70 4.55 24.93
N ALA A 583 20.72 5.33 25.37
CA ALA A 583 19.70 5.90 24.49
C ALA A 583 20.32 6.85 23.45
N LYS A 584 21.31 7.68 23.83
CA LYS A 584 22.06 8.50 22.89
C LYS A 584 22.85 7.67 21.88
N ALA A 585 23.46 6.55 22.31
CA ALA A 585 24.17 5.63 21.43
C ALA A 585 23.22 4.97 20.41
N HIS A 586 22.03 4.53 20.84
CA HIS A 586 21.00 3.99 19.96
C HIS A 586 20.45 5.03 18.98
N ARG A 587 20.25 6.27 19.42
CA ARG A 587 19.89 7.40 18.54
C ARG A 587 20.96 7.61 17.46
N LYS A 588 22.24 7.58 17.84
CA LYS A 588 23.36 7.72 16.90
C LYS A 588 23.39 6.55 15.91
N TRP A 589 23.16 5.32 16.37
CA TRP A 589 23.04 4.15 15.50
C TRP A 589 21.92 4.32 14.47
N LEU A 590 20.73 4.73 14.90
CA LEU A 590 19.58 4.90 14.02
C LEU A 590 19.85 5.97 12.95
N ARG A 591 20.47 7.10 13.33
CA ARG A 591 20.91 8.14 12.37
C ARG A 591 21.99 7.63 11.41
N ASN A 592 22.93 6.82 11.88
CA ASN A 592 23.95 6.21 11.01
C ASN A 592 23.33 5.26 9.98
N VAL A 593 22.29 4.49 10.34
CA VAL A 593 21.54 3.66 9.40
C VAL A 593 20.88 4.55 8.33
N GLN A 594 20.15 5.57 8.76
CA GLN A 594 19.47 6.53 7.88
C GLN A 594 20.44 7.17 6.87
N GLU A 595 21.58 7.68 7.36
CA GLU A 595 22.59 8.34 6.54
C GLU A 595 23.33 7.38 5.60
N THR A 596 23.58 6.14 6.06
CA THR A 596 24.16 5.09 5.22
C THR A 596 23.26 4.80 4.03
N PHE A 597 21.94 4.71 4.25
CA PHE A 597 20.99 4.50 3.17
C PHE A 597 20.91 5.68 2.21
N ARG A 598 20.79 6.91 2.71
CA ARG A 598 20.82 8.13 1.88
C ARG A 598 22.05 8.20 0.96
N LYS A 599 23.21 7.76 1.44
CA LYS A 599 24.49 7.82 0.69
C LYS A 599 24.68 6.69 -0.30
N LYS A 600 24.16 5.49 -0.01
CA LYS A 600 24.52 4.27 -0.74
C LYS A 600 23.39 3.72 -1.62
N LEU A 601 22.15 4.04 -1.30
CA LEU A 601 21.00 3.55 -2.06
C LEU A 601 20.65 4.53 -3.17
N TYR A 602 20.38 3.97 -4.35
CA TYR A 602 19.66 4.62 -5.41
C TYR A 602 18.27 4.00 -5.46
N VAL A 603 17.23 4.82 -5.31
CA VAL A 603 15.84 4.36 -5.38
C VAL A 603 15.24 4.88 -6.69
N ARG A 604 14.58 4.01 -7.46
CA ARG A 604 13.77 4.39 -8.62
C ARG A 604 12.55 3.48 -8.73
N GLY A 605 11.35 4.05 -8.72
CA GLY A 605 10.11 3.30 -8.92
C GLY A 605 9.90 2.22 -7.85
N GLY A 606 10.41 2.44 -6.63
CA GLY A 606 10.38 1.42 -5.57
C GLY A 606 11.43 0.31 -5.70
N HIS A 607 12.24 0.30 -6.77
CA HIS A 607 13.42 -0.55 -6.85
C HIS A 607 14.61 0.13 -6.18
N VAL A 608 15.35 -0.64 -5.39
CA VAL A 608 16.52 -0.17 -4.66
C VAL A 608 17.77 -0.77 -5.29
N GLN A 609 18.75 0.08 -5.60
CA GLN A 609 19.98 -0.28 -6.29
C GLN A 609 21.20 0.34 -5.62
N ASN A 610 22.40 -0.15 -5.99
CA ASN A 610 23.66 0.47 -5.61
C ASN A 610 23.98 1.68 -6.52
N HIS A 611 24.36 2.82 -5.92
CA HIS A 611 24.53 4.11 -6.59
C HIS A 611 25.54 4.16 -7.76
N LYS A 612 26.39 3.14 -7.98
CA LYS A 612 27.55 3.26 -8.89
C LYS A 612 27.32 2.99 -10.39
N LYS A 613 26.26 2.29 -10.83
CA LYS A 613 26.03 2.04 -12.29
C LYS A 613 24.55 1.76 -12.63
N TRP A 614 23.88 2.72 -13.28
CA TRP A 614 22.52 2.56 -13.83
C TRP A 614 22.35 1.38 -14.81
N LYS A 615 23.43 0.94 -15.47
CA LYS A 615 23.40 -0.16 -16.45
C LYS A 615 23.50 -1.56 -15.84
N ASP A 616 23.80 -1.68 -14.53
CA ASP A 616 24.06 -2.96 -13.87
C ASP A 616 22.93 -3.29 -12.87
N TRP A 617 21.70 -3.50 -13.37
CA TRP A 617 20.49 -3.79 -12.57
C TRP A 617 20.62 -5.00 -11.62
N HIS A 618 21.63 -5.85 -11.82
CA HIS A 618 21.80 -7.11 -11.09
C HIS A 618 22.87 -7.07 -9.98
N ARG A 619 23.50 -5.92 -9.67
CA ARG A 619 24.51 -5.87 -8.59
C ARG A 619 23.85 -5.75 -7.21
N PRO A 620 24.11 -6.69 -6.27
CA PRO A 620 23.55 -6.64 -4.93
C PRO A 620 23.92 -5.36 -4.16
N ILE A 621 23.02 -4.92 -3.28
CA ILE A 621 23.25 -3.82 -2.30
C ILE A 621 24.33 -4.21 -1.26
N ALA A 622 24.91 -5.40 -1.36
CA ALA A 622 25.87 -6.06 -0.47
C ALA A 622 27.09 -5.24 0.03
N SER A 623 27.34 -4.04 -0.48
CA SER A 623 28.34 -3.09 0.05
C SER A 623 27.86 -2.27 1.27
N VAL A 624 26.56 -2.29 1.57
CA VAL A 624 26.00 -1.66 2.77
C VAL A 624 26.16 -2.63 3.94
N LYS A 625 26.76 -2.14 5.03
CA LYS A 625 27.02 -2.91 6.26
C LYS A 625 26.27 -2.22 7.40
N ILE A 626 25.13 -2.77 7.77
CA ILE A 626 24.41 -2.41 8.99
C ILE A 626 24.65 -3.54 9.99
N LYS A 627 25.00 -3.17 11.22
CA LYS A 627 25.17 -4.11 12.33
C LYS A 627 23.98 -3.97 13.29
N ASP A 628 23.47 -5.11 13.74
CA ASP A 628 22.47 -5.19 14.80
C ASP A 628 23.09 -4.91 16.18
N LEU A 629 22.28 -5.01 17.24
CA LEU A 629 22.70 -4.79 18.62
C LEU A 629 23.80 -5.75 19.07
N THR A 630 23.84 -6.97 18.52
CA THR A 630 24.86 -7.99 18.82
C THR A 630 26.16 -7.78 18.02
N GLY A 631 26.16 -6.83 17.08
CA GLY A 631 27.27 -6.58 16.17
C GLY A 631 27.27 -7.47 14.92
N LYS A 632 26.28 -8.36 14.77
CA LYS A 632 26.09 -9.18 13.57
C LYS A 632 25.56 -8.33 12.44
N ARG A 633 25.97 -8.67 11.21
CA ARG A 633 25.52 -7.99 10.00
C ARG A 633 24.05 -8.32 9.72
N ILE A 634 23.23 -7.30 9.46
CA ILE A 634 21.90 -7.48 8.87
C ILE A 634 22.07 -7.60 7.34
N PRO A 635 21.62 -8.71 6.71
CA PRO A 635 21.67 -8.88 5.26
C PRO A 635 20.83 -7.81 4.55
N LEU A 636 21.26 -7.41 3.35
CA LEU A 636 20.58 -6.41 2.49
C LEU A 636 20.39 -6.93 1.06
N ASP A 637 20.75 -8.19 0.84
CA ASP A 637 20.51 -8.98 -0.35
C ASP A 637 19.04 -9.40 -0.44
N ASP A 638 18.34 -9.49 0.69
CA ASP A 638 16.89 -9.62 0.76
C ASP A 638 16.33 -8.44 1.59
N LEU A 639 15.72 -7.47 0.93
CA LEU A 639 15.19 -6.25 1.56
C LEU A 639 14.01 -6.54 2.48
N ALA A 640 13.28 -7.62 2.22
CA ALA A 640 12.18 -8.04 3.06
C ALA A 640 12.69 -8.60 4.38
N GLU A 641 13.67 -9.50 4.29
CA GLU A 641 14.37 -10.04 5.45
C GLU A 641 15.05 -8.93 6.25
N PHE A 642 15.66 -7.95 5.57
CA PHE A 642 16.22 -6.77 6.23
C PHE A 642 15.16 -6.06 7.09
N SER A 643 13.97 -5.80 6.54
CA SER A 643 12.93 -5.02 7.24
C SER A 643 12.47 -5.74 8.51
N MET A 644 12.23 -7.06 8.43
CA MET A 644 11.91 -7.89 9.59
C MET A 644 13.02 -7.88 10.65
N LEU A 645 14.28 -8.08 10.24
CA LEU A 645 15.42 -8.11 11.17
C LEU A 645 15.68 -6.73 11.79
N PHE A 646 15.43 -5.66 11.04
CA PHE A 646 15.55 -4.29 11.52
C PHE A 646 14.49 -3.97 12.58
N ARG A 647 13.23 -4.36 12.35
CA ARG A 647 12.15 -4.30 13.35
C ARG A 647 12.51 -5.07 14.61
N GLN A 648 13.00 -6.31 14.49
CA GLN A 648 13.44 -7.11 15.63
C GLN A 648 14.62 -6.45 16.39
N ASP A 649 15.57 -5.82 15.68
CA ASP A 649 16.67 -5.11 16.35
C ASP A 649 16.16 -3.87 17.11
N ILE A 650 15.17 -3.16 16.58
CA ILE A 650 14.50 -2.06 17.29
C ILE A 650 13.86 -2.57 18.58
N ILE A 651 13.10 -3.66 18.53
CA ILE A 651 12.50 -4.29 19.72
C ILE A 651 13.58 -4.62 20.77
N ARG A 652 14.67 -5.30 20.37
CA ARG A 652 15.77 -5.64 21.29
C ARG A 652 16.43 -4.40 21.90
N ARG A 653 16.57 -3.32 21.13
CA ARG A 653 17.11 -2.05 21.64
C ARG A 653 16.18 -1.39 22.63
N MET A 654 14.87 -1.40 22.38
CA MET A 654 13.87 -0.94 23.35
C MET A 654 13.98 -1.75 24.65
N GLN A 655 14.02 -3.08 24.55
CA GLN A 655 14.22 -3.99 25.69
C GLN A 655 15.53 -3.75 26.45
N SER A 656 16.60 -3.36 25.77
CA SER A 656 17.89 -3.03 26.42
C SER A 656 17.87 -1.72 27.21
N LEU A 657 16.90 -0.85 26.95
CA LEU A 657 16.78 0.47 27.59
C LEU A 657 15.80 0.50 28.75
N ASP A 658 14.83 -0.41 28.75
CA ASP A 658 13.82 -0.51 29.80
C ASP A 658 13.74 -1.93 30.34
N PRO A 659 14.12 -2.17 31.61
CA PRO A 659 13.96 -3.47 32.23
C PRO A 659 12.51 -3.95 32.27
N GLU A 660 11.51 -3.05 32.25
CA GLU A 660 10.10 -3.43 32.18
C GLU A 660 9.72 -4.04 30.81
N PHE A 661 10.54 -3.82 29.78
CA PHE A 661 10.44 -4.53 28.50
C PHE A 661 11.15 -5.89 28.50
N ASN A 662 11.94 -6.19 29.53
CA ASN A 662 12.83 -7.34 29.57
C ASN A 662 12.16 -8.56 30.24
N TRP A 663 11.12 -9.11 29.60
CA TRP A 663 10.48 -10.36 30.04
C TRP A 663 11.20 -11.62 29.53
N PHE A 664 12.13 -11.45 28.59
CA PHE A 664 12.73 -12.55 27.83
C PHE A 664 14.24 -12.65 28.03
N SER A 665 14.66 -13.11 29.21
CA SER A 665 15.79 -14.04 29.23
C SER A 665 15.29 -15.39 28.71
N PHE A 666 15.09 -15.51 27.39
CA PHE A 666 14.98 -16.84 26.78
C PHE A 666 16.28 -17.57 27.10
N GLY A 667 16.21 -18.55 28.00
CA GLY A 667 17.26 -19.53 28.13
C GLY A 667 17.49 -20.12 26.74
N SER A 668 18.65 -19.85 26.17
CA SER A 668 19.15 -20.55 25.00
C SER A 668 19.13 -22.04 25.31
N LYS A 669 18.13 -22.76 24.80
CA LYS A 669 18.14 -24.20 24.65
C LYS A 669 17.83 -24.53 23.19
#